data_AF-A0A2Z3HD66-F1
#
_entry.id   AF-A0A2Z3HD66-F1
#
_cell.length_a   1.000
_cell.length_b   1.000
_cell.length_c   1.000
_cell.angle_alpha   90.00
_cell.angle_beta   90.00
_cell.angle_gamma   90.00
#
_symmetry.space_group_name_H-M   'P 1'
#
loop_
_entity.id
_entity.type
_entity.pdbx_description
1 polymer ?
#
loop_
_entity_poly.entity_id
_entity_poly.type
_entity_poly.pdbx_seq_one_letter_code
_entity_poly.pdbx_strand_id
1 'polypeptide(L)'
;MSAPLSSLLGHVRGLDSARGASATDAELLSGFAAHCDEAAFTTLVQRHGPMVLRVCRRVLRHEQDAEDAFQATFLTLARRAAAVRKGEALASWLHGVACRTAASARRAAARRRAHEERARLAPVTAPGEEFAWREVQSALDEEVQRLPEKYRAVFVPCCLEGESRAEVARQLGEKEGTVSSRLAEARNLLRRRLARRGITLSALLTAVAVTQGTGRGGVPAALARSTVRAAGMLARGASAGVSHRVLTLIGRGGVNRPGLVTGALVLTLLAAGLVVGAATTADQPPAGDSPVRSPVAALAPEEPVRNPERTDRHGDPLPEGAVARIGTQRFRHGGGSVNRVLPTPDGKMLVSKNYYGDASVLVWELATGRLLHQFPGHYKENRAVALSPDGKTLALGQDKVIRFYDLTSGKEVRNLSSSIGGTDGLAFSPDGKVLASGHGCNTVLLWDLAGGKVQSQLQAEQNQVSNLVFSPDGKTLATGDTIDTLIRLFDVATGKERQQIRCAVFAREFAFSPDGKTLAVGAQEGAASLWDVTTGKPIRELHSPNKYVRSLAWSPDGKSLATGDLDDETQVVAVRLWDPATGKELRQMQMNGAVGMAESLAFTADGKTLICGGSHGVIRLWDPATGAEKSPTGLPGPVRHMAVSPDGKTLAFSARDITLWDLTAEREIGTLPGHHWSFTFAPDGKTLAGGNDMNGLNVWDVTGRRLLSQVKVDPQKENLKWVAFDCVAFSPDGKVIATAGRELNETAGRELNGSDRYPVVRLWETATGRQIREHCYKDEIYDMPGSVAFSPDGTLLVTSGAVLERDGAVCVLDMSGAQDQSRLQQMINRSLGKTKRRFIGQIPEPRVAFSPDGRLLAMNRSEEGIPVWEMATGRERCLLRGHDGPTSAVAFSADGRTLASAGWDHTIRVWNVETATELKRLKGHRGQVNALVFTPDGRRLISAGNDSTVLFWDVLDLTRRPRPALRLGPSEWDALWADLAATDAGKAHAALARLTAAPAVTVPAVRERVRPAPEPDVRLLAQLVRDLNSEEFAAREKASQELGRLGESVEAAVKSARKGASPEAARRCDELLTKLAVLSGDRLRGVRAVEVLERIGTPEAVTVLESLARGAPQARLTRDARAARDRLARSAGDR
;
A
#
# COMPACT_ATOMS: atom_id res chain seq x y z
N MET A 1 8.82 19.59 27.94
CA MET A 1 7.86 18.59 27.42
C MET A 1 7.42 19.03 26.03
N SER A 2 7.55 18.17 25.01
CA SER A 2 7.13 18.47 23.63
C SER A 2 7.15 17.20 22.78
N ALA A 3 6.10 16.38 22.87
CA ALA A 3 5.90 15.23 21.98
C ALA A 3 5.21 15.67 20.66
N PRO A 4 5.27 14.87 19.58
CA PRO A 4 4.53 15.14 18.35
C PRO A 4 3.00 15.11 18.58
N LEU A 5 2.32 16.21 18.23
CA LEU A 5 0.88 16.39 18.44
C LEU A 5 -0.03 15.46 17.62
N SER A 6 0.54 14.69 16.68
CA SER A 6 -0.16 13.65 15.91
C SER A 6 -0.64 12.47 16.76
N SER A 7 -0.04 12.23 17.94
CA SER A 7 -0.40 11.11 18.82
C SER A 7 -1.76 11.28 19.53
N LEU A 8 -2.26 12.51 19.66
CA LEU A 8 -3.32 12.85 20.63
C LEU A 8 -4.65 12.14 20.31
N LEU A 9 -5.06 12.07 19.04
CA LEU A 9 -6.27 11.33 18.61
C LEU A 9 -6.12 9.80 18.72
N GLY A 10 -4.90 9.27 18.72
CA GLY A 10 -4.62 7.86 18.96
C GLY A 10 -4.73 7.51 20.45
N HIS A 11 -4.03 8.27 21.31
CA HIS A 11 -4.10 8.09 22.77
C HIS A 11 -5.52 8.30 23.33
N VAL A 12 -6.27 9.28 22.80
CA VAL A 12 -7.68 9.53 23.13
C VAL A 12 -8.61 8.33 22.90
N ARG A 13 -8.24 7.39 22.02
CA ARG A 13 -8.98 6.16 21.72
C ARG A 13 -8.50 4.91 22.48
N GLY A 14 -7.37 4.99 23.19
CA GLY A 14 -6.72 3.84 23.83
C GLY A 14 -6.70 3.88 25.37
N LEU A 15 -7.41 4.81 26.00
CA LEU A 15 -7.40 5.03 27.45
C LEU A 15 -8.76 4.76 28.10
N ASP A 16 -9.01 3.49 28.41
CA ASP A 16 -10.04 3.12 29.38
C ASP A 16 -9.71 3.71 30.76
N SER A 17 -10.50 4.68 31.19
CA SER A 17 -10.28 5.41 32.44
C SER A 17 -11.58 5.45 33.27
N ALA A 18 -11.84 4.34 33.96
CA ALA A 18 -13.01 4.09 34.81
C ALA A 18 -13.10 4.96 36.09
N ARG A 19 -12.65 6.23 36.03
CA ARG A 19 -12.70 7.23 37.11
C ARG A 19 -13.16 8.63 36.66
N GLY A 20 -13.26 8.92 35.35
CA GLY A 20 -13.59 10.27 34.85
C GLY A 20 -15.09 10.56 34.61
N ALA A 21 -15.96 9.57 34.69
CA ALA A 21 -17.32 9.64 34.12
C ALA A 21 -18.26 10.66 34.80
N SER A 22 -18.13 10.87 36.11
CA SER A 22 -19.04 11.71 36.91
C SER A 22 -18.66 13.19 36.99
N ALA A 23 -17.44 13.59 36.58
CA ALA A 23 -16.95 14.95 36.76
C ALA A 23 -17.58 15.94 35.76
N THR A 24 -17.97 17.12 36.25
CA THR A 24 -18.51 18.20 35.43
C THR A 24 -17.41 18.89 34.61
N ASP A 25 -17.80 19.57 33.53
CA ASP A 25 -16.86 20.37 32.72
C ASP A 25 -16.16 21.47 33.53
N ALA A 26 -16.83 22.00 34.57
CA ALA A 26 -16.26 23.03 35.44
C ALA A 26 -15.17 22.48 36.37
N GLU A 27 -15.36 21.27 36.90
CA GLU A 27 -14.37 20.58 37.74
C GLU A 27 -13.16 20.15 36.91
N LEU A 28 -13.39 19.53 35.74
CA LEU A 28 -12.32 19.12 34.82
C LEU A 28 -11.49 20.33 34.35
N LEU A 29 -12.16 21.43 33.98
CA LEU A 29 -11.47 22.64 33.53
C LEU A 29 -10.73 23.35 34.68
N SER A 30 -11.27 23.33 35.90
CA SER A 30 -10.61 23.88 37.08
C SER A 30 -9.43 23.01 37.53
N GLY A 31 -9.51 21.69 37.41
CA GLY A 31 -8.41 20.76 37.68
C GLY A 31 -7.24 20.99 36.73
N PHE A 32 -7.51 21.04 35.42
CA PHE A 32 -6.50 21.38 34.43
C PHE A 32 -5.94 22.80 34.62
N ALA A 33 -6.78 23.81 34.89
CA ALA A 33 -6.33 25.20 35.05
C ALA A 33 -5.48 25.45 36.31
N ALA A 34 -5.67 24.66 37.37
CA ALA A 34 -4.93 24.80 38.64
C ALA A 34 -3.70 23.89 38.75
N HIS A 35 -3.75 22.68 38.16
CA HIS A 35 -2.72 21.64 38.37
C HIS A 35 -2.12 21.09 37.07
N CYS A 36 -2.49 21.62 35.90
CA CYS A 36 -2.10 21.11 34.57
C CYS A 36 -2.46 19.63 34.33
N ASP A 37 -3.55 19.16 34.94
CA ASP A 37 -4.06 17.78 34.85
C ASP A 37 -4.34 17.34 33.39
N GLU A 38 -3.41 16.56 32.83
CA GLU A 38 -3.49 16.02 31.47
C GLU A 38 -4.64 15.01 31.30
N ALA A 39 -5.06 14.31 32.36
CA ALA A 39 -6.18 13.38 32.31
C ALA A 39 -7.51 14.15 32.22
N ALA A 40 -7.70 15.17 33.07
CA ALA A 40 -8.87 16.04 33.00
C ALA A 40 -8.99 16.76 31.64
N PHE A 41 -7.86 17.24 31.09
CA PHE A 41 -7.84 17.81 29.74
C PHE A 41 -8.18 16.78 28.65
N THR A 42 -7.68 15.55 28.77
CA THR A 42 -8.01 14.45 27.85
C THR A 42 -9.51 14.12 27.87
N THR A 43 -10.14 14.09 29.05
CA THR A 43 -11.60 13.91 29.19
C THR A 43 -12.38 15.06 28.55
N LEU A 44 -11.92 16.32 28.67
CA LEU A 44 -12.55 17.45 27.98
C LEU A 44 -12.42 17.36 26.44
N VAL A 45 -11.27 16.92 25.93
CA VAL A 45 -11.04 16.68 24.49
C VAL A 45 -11.92 15.53 23.98
N GLN A 46 -12.07 14.45 24.75
CA GLN A 46 -12.99 13.34 24.45
C GLN A 46 -14.44 13.82 24.40
N ARG A 47 -14.91 14.53 25.44
CA ARG A 47 -16.30 14.97 25.60
C ARG A 47 -16.73 15.99 24.54
N HIS A 48 -15.88 16.94 24.17
CA HIS A 48 -16.22 18.05 23.25
C HIS A 48 -15.62 17.93 21.84
N GLY A 49 -14.63 17.08 21.65
CA GLY A 49 -13.91 16.90 20.38
C GLY A 49 -14.82 16.61 19.16
N PRO A 50 -15.78 15.66 19.25
CA PRO A 50 -16.69 15.36 18.13
C PRO A 50 -17.53 16.56 17.66
N MET A 51 -17.88 17.48 18.57
CA MET A 51 -18.57 18.72 18.23
C MET A 51 -17.61 19.70 17.53
N VAL A 52 -16.44 19.98 18.12
CA VAL A 52 -15.46 20.92 17.56
C VAL A 52 -15.02 20.50 16.16
N LEU A 53 -14.73 19.22 15.94
CA LEU A 53 -14.31 18.69 14.63
C LEU A 53 -15.43 18.81 13.59
N ARG A 54 -16.69 18.58 13.98
CA ARG A 54 -17.88 18.75 13.12
C ARG A 54 -18.06 20.21 12.70
N VAL A 55 -17.79 21.17 13.60
CA VAL A 55 -17.81 22.62 13.29
C VAL A 55 -16.68 22.99 12.31
N CYS A 56 -15.44 22.57 12.59
CA CYS A 56 -14.29 22.87 11.74
C CYS A 56 -14.48 22.30 10.32
N ARG A 57 -14.86 21.01 10.19
CA ARG A 57 -15.15 20.38 8.89
C ARG A 57 -16.27 21.09 8.12
N ARG A 58 -17.37 21.49 8.80
CA ARG A 58 -18.49 22.23 8.18
C ARG A 58 -18.07 23.59 7.59
N VAL A 59 -17.15 24.31 8.25
CA VAL A 59 -16.71 25.65 7.83
C VAL A 59 -15.64 25.61 6.73
N LEU A 60 -14.74 24.62 6.77
CA LEU A 60 -13.56 24.56 5.90
C LEU A 60 -13.70 23.65 4.67
N ARG A 61 -14.51 22.59 4.74
CA ARG A 61 -14.69 21.54 3.70
C ARG A 61 -13.44 20.75 3.29
N HIS A 62 -12.23 21.27 3.52
CA HIS A 62 -10.97 20.55 3.38
C HIS A 62 -10.59 19.93 4.73
N GLU A 63 -10.15 18.66 4.72
CA GLU A 63 -9.99 17.87 5.93
C GLU A 63 -8.79 18.32 6.78
N GLN A 64 -7.64 18.52 6.15
CA GLN A 64 -6.39 18.87 6.83
C GLN A 64 -6.46 20.26 7.49
N ASP A 65 -7.01 21.27 6.80
CA ASP A 65 -7.27 22.59 7.43
C ASP A 65 -8.27 22.48 8.60
N ALA A 66 -9.21 21.53 8.55
CA ALA A 66 -10.19 21.32 9.62
C ALA A 66 -9.58 20.63 10.85
N GLU A 67 -8.59 19.77 10.66
CA GLU A 67 -7.78 19.19 11.74
C GLU A 67 -6.85 20.24 12.37
N ASP A 68 -6.19 21.09 11.57
CA ASP A 68 -5.43 22.25 12.05
C ASP A 68 -6.32 23.19 12.89
N ALA A 69 -7.53 23.49 12.40
CA ALA A 69 -8.49 24.34 13.12
C ALA A 69 -9.05 23.68 14.39
N PHE A 70 -9.16 22.35 14.42
CA PHE A 70 -9.53 21.57 15.60
C PHE A 70 -8.41 21.63 16.66
N GLN A 71 -7.17 21.34 16.29
CA GLN A 71 -6.01 21.40 17.18
C GLN A 71 -5.82 22.83 17.72
N ALA A 72 -5.86 23.85 16.86
CA ALA A 72 -5.75 25.25 17.26
C ALA A 72 -6.90 25.70 18.20
N THR A 73 -8.06 25.07 18.13
CA THR A 73 -9.18 25.35 19.06
C THR A 73 -8.91 24.80 20.47
N PHE A 74 -8.43 23.55 20.60
CA PHE A 74 -8.07 23.00 21.91
C PHE A 74 -6.76 23.59 22.47
N LEU A 75 -5.80 23.98 21.63
CA LEU A 75 -4.66 24.82 22.05
C LEU A 75 -5.10 26.22 22.54
N THR A 76 -6.22 26.74 22.03
CA THR A 76 -6.81 27.99 22.54
C THR A 76 -7.52 27.78 23.88
N LEU A 77 -8.15 26.62 24.10
CA LEU A 77 -8.65 26.22 25.42
C LEU A 77 -7.49 26.11 26.43
N ALA A 78 -6.44 25.35 26.09
CA ALA A 78 -5.29 25.14 26.97
C ALA A 78 -4.66 26.47 27.44
N ARG A 79 -4.52 27.45 26.54
CA ARG A 79 -3.97 28.79 26.84
C ARG A 79 -4.95 29.73 27.55
N ARG A 80 -6.23 29.35 27.71
CA ARG A 80 -7.28 30.23 28.28
C ARG A 80 -8.16 29.55 29.33
N ALA A 81 -7.80 28.35 29.80
CA ALA A 81 -8.60 27.58 30.76
C ALA A 81 -8.96 28.39 32.02
N ALA A 82 -7.97 29.07 32.63
CA ALA A 82 -8.16 29.96 33.77
C ALA A 82 -8.95 31.26 33.47
N ALA A 83 -9.27 31.54 32.21
CA ALA A 83 -9.99 32.73 31.75
C ALA A 83 -11.39 32.42 31.16
N VAL A 84 -11.80 31.15 31.11
CA VAL A 84 -13.21 30.78 30.86
C VAL A 84 -14.00 31.06 32.15
N ARG A 85 -15.06 31.86 32.06
CA ARG A 85 -15.79 32.32 33.25
C ARG A 85 -16.57 31.17 33.88
N LYS A 86 -16.50 31.01 35.21
CA LYS A 86 -17.43 30.13 35.95
C LYS A 86 -18.87 30.61 35.68
N GLY A 87 -19.63 29.79 34.94
CA GLY A 87 -20.98 30.12 34.46
C GLY A 87 -21.14 30.13 32.93
N GLU A 88 -20.06 30.17 32.15
CA GLU A 88 -20.13 30.04 30.68
C GLU A 88 -20.05 28.57 30.26
N ALA A 89 -21.04 28.08 29.51
CA ALA A 89 -21.08 26.69 29.07
C ALA A 89 -19.93 26.37 28.11
N LEU A 90 -18.99 25.50 28.52
CA LEU A 90 -17.75 25.20 27.80
C LEU A 90 -17.97 24.78 26.34
N ALA A 91 -19.03 24.01 26.06
CA ALA A 91 -19.41 23.65 24.70
C ALA A 91 -19.71 24.86 23.81
N SER A 92 -20.42 25.87 24.33
CA SER A 92 -20.75 27.11 23.60
C SER A 92 -19.49 27.94 23.33
N TRP A 93 -18.62 28.06 24.33
CA TRP A 93 -17.32 28.73 24.20
C TRP A 93 -16.43 28.06 23.15
N LEU A 94 -16.30 26.73 23.20
CA LEU A 94 -15.55 25.93 22.23
C LEU A 94 -16.12 26.01 20.82
N HIS A 95 -17.44 25.96 20.66
CA HIS A 95 -18.11 26.17 19.37
C HIS A 95 -17.80 27.57 18.81
N GLY A 96 -17.90 28.61 19.64
CA GLY A 96 -17.55 29.99 19.27
C GLY A 96 -16.08 30.16 18.88
N VAL A 97 -15.15 29.49 19.56
CA VAL A 97 -13.74 29.47 19.17
C VAL A 97 -13.56 28.73 17.83
N ALA A 98 -14.10 27.51 17.70
CA ALA A 98 -13.99 26.69 16.49
C ALA A 98 -14.44 27.43 15.22
N CYS A 99 -15.59 28.13 15.27
CA CYS A 99 -16.07 28.97 14.18
C CYS A 99 -15.08 30.08 13.80
N ARG A 100 -14.49 30.77 14.79
CA ARG A 100 -13.50 31.85 14.55
C ARG A 100 -12.19 31.30 13.99
N THR A 101 -11.68 30.20 14.53
CA THR A 101 -10.45 29.52 14.07
C THR A 101 -10.61 29.07 12.61
N ALA A 102 -11.69 28.36 12.29
CA ALA A 102 -11.95 27.86 10.94
C ALA A 102 -12.22 28.99 9.93
N ALA A 103 -12.94 30.06 10.32
CA ALA A 103 -13.13 31.24 9.48
C ALA A 103 -11.82 32.04 9.28
N SER A 104 -10.83 31.91 10.16
CA SER A 104 -9.48 32.47 9.96
C SER A 104 -8.69 31.63 8.94
N ALA A 105 -8.62 30.31 9.15
CA ALA A 105 -7.95 29.37 8.25
C ALA A 105 -8.46 29.46 6.80
N ARG A 106 -9.78 29.51 6.60
CA ARG A 106 -10.38 29.70 5.26
C ARG A 106 -9.92 30.98 4.56
N ARG A 107 -9.75 32.07 5.32
CA ARG A 107 -9.24 33.36 4.82
C ARG A 107 -7.71 33.39 4.66
N ALA A 108 -6.97 32.42 5.19
CA ALA A 108 -5.57 32.20 4.88
C ALA A 108 -5.42 31.36 3.59
N ALA A 109 -6.14 30.24 3.49
CA ALA A 109 -6.11 29.35 2.33
C ALA A 109 -6.53 30.07 1.02
N ALA A 110 -7.57 30.90 1.05
CA ALA A 110 -7.98 31.69 -0.11
C ALA A 110 -6.90 32.69 -0.59
N ARG A 111 -6.10 33.25 0.35
CA ARG A 111 -4.99 34.16 0.02
C ARG A 111 -3.74 33.44 -0.50
N ARG A 112 -3.52 32.18 -0.14
CA ARG A 112 -2.46 31.33 -0.72
C ARG A 112 -2.77 31.03 -2.20
N ARG A 113 -3.97 30.52 -2.48
CA ARG A 113 -4.41 30.20 -3.86
C ARG A 113 -4.33 31.39 -4.81
N ALA A 114 -4.87 32.56 -4.40
CA ALA A 114 -4.81 33.78 -5.22
C ALA A 114 -3.38 34.34 -5.42
N HIS A 115 -2.38 33.85 -4.68
CA HIS A 115 -0.97 34.18 -4.88
C HIS A 115 -0.29 33.18 -5.82
N GLU A 116 -0.54 31.88 -5.62
CA GLU A 116 -0.10 30.77 -6.48
C GLU A 116 -0.63 30.93 -7.93
N GLU A 117 -1.89 31.34 -8.07
CA GLU A 117 -2.58 31.57 -9.34
C GLU A 117 -2.01 32.79 -10.10
N ARG A 118 -1.58 33.84 -9.38
CA ARG A 118 -0.85 34.96 -9.97
C ARG A 118 0.59 34.61 -10.35
N ALA A 119 1.25 33.73 -9.58
CA ALA A 119 2.62 33.30 -9.87
C ALA A 119 2.72 32.45 -11.16
N ARG A 120 1.62 31.81 -11.58
CA ARG A 120 1.54 31.01 -12.82
C ARG A 120 1.38 31.82 -14.11
N LEU A 121 1.13 33.14 -14.03
CA LEU A 121 0.77 33.98 -15.18
C LEU A 121 1.86 34.99 -15.58
N ALA A 122 3.06 34.90 -15.00
CA ALA A 122 4.20 35.75 -15.35
C ALA A 122 5.20 34.98 -16.24
N PRO A 123 5.61 35.51 -17.41
CA PRO A 123 6.66 34.89 -18.22
C PRO A 123 8.03 35.03 -17.51
N VAL A 124 8.80 33.95 -17.47
CA VAL A 124 10.11 33.90 -16.81
C VAL A 124 11.23 33.97 -17.84
N THR A 125 11.76 35.17 -18.07
CA THR A 125 13.13 35.35 -18.56
C THR A 125 14.03 35.58 -17.35
N ALA A 126 15.11 34.79 -17.21
CA ALA A 126 16.02 34.88 -16.08
C ALA A 126 17.17 35.88 -16.37
N PRO A 127 17.32 36.99 -15.62
CA PRO A 127 18.47 37.88 -15.72
C PRO A 127 19.68 37.30 -14.95
N GLY A 128 20.89 37.68 -15.36
CA GLY A 128 22.13 37.26 -14.69
C GLY A 128 22.22 37.76 -13.24
N GLU A 129 22.71 36.89 -12.35
CA GLU A 129 22.56 37.01 -10.88
C GLU A 129 23.17 38.29 -10.28
N GLU A 130 24.26 38.81 -10.86
CA GLU A 130 24.93 40.02 -10.35
C GLU A 130 24.15 41.32 -10.60
N PHE A 131 23.30 41.35 -11.64
CA PHE A 131 22.53 42.55 -12.01
C PHE A 131 21.41 42.83 -10.99
N ALA A 132 20.71 41.77 -10.57
CA ALA A 132 19.51 41.85 -9.74
C ALA A 132 19.75 42.47 -8.34
N TRP A 133 20.94 42.29 -7.75
CA TRP A 133 21.22 42.85 -6.41
C TRP A 133 21.33 44.37 -6.42
N ARG A 134 21.96 44.97 -7.45
CA ARG A 134 22.20 46.42 -7.50
C ARG A 134 20.88 47.21 -7.59
N GLU A 135 19.90 46.68 -8.34
CA GLU A 135 18.55 47.24 -8.40
C GLU A 135 17.79 47.11 -7.06
N VAL A 136 17.87 45.94 -6.41
CA VAL A 136 17.24 45.70 -5.10
C VAL A 136 17.81 46.60 -4.01
N GLN A 137 19.14 46.83 -3.99
CA GLN A 137 19.79 47.73 -3.05
C GLN A 137 19.35 49.19 -3.30
N SER A 138 19.44 49.67 -4.55
CA SER A 138 19.00 51.02 -4.93
C SER A 138 17.54 51.30 -4.56
N ALA A 139 16.64 50.34 -4.86
CA ALA A 139 15.22 50.46 -4.53
C ALA A 139 14.92 50.39 -3.03
N LEU A 140 15.79 49.79 -2.21
CA LEU A 140 15.70 49.78 -0.75
C LEU A 140 16.16 51.12 -0.17
N ASP A 141 17.33 51.60 -0.57
CA ASP A 141 17.90 52.87 -0.07
C ASP A 141 16.98 54.05 -0.40
N GLU A 142 16.42 54.10 -1.61
CA GLU A 142 15.45 55.14 -2.01
C GLU A 142 14.17 55.11 -1.14
N GLU A 143 13.65 53.94 -0.79
CA GLU A 143 12.45 53.82 0.06
C GLU A 143 12.71 54.04 1.56
N VAL A 144 13.94 53.79 2.04
CA VAL A 144 14.38 54.21 3.37
C VAL A 144 14.50 55.73 3.44
N GLN A 145 15.03 56.39 2.41
CA GLN A 145 15.08 57.85 2.36
C GLN A 145 13.68 58.48 2.30
N ARG A 146 12.71 57.84 1.65
CA ARG A 146 11.30 58.24 1.58
C ARG A 146 10.47 57.91 2.84
N LEU A 147 11.08 57.48 3.95
CA LEU A 147 10.38 57.37 5.24
C LEU A 147 10.15 58.77 5.86
N PRO A 148 8.95 59.06 6.41
CA PRO A 148 8.73 60.25 7.23
C PRO A 148 9.71 60.31 8.41
N GLU A 149 10.22 61.51 8.74
CA GLU A 149 11.38 61.65 9.63
C GLU A 149 11.17 61.04 11.03
N LYS A 150 9.97 61.19 11.60
CA LYS A 150 9.56 60.54 12.87
C LYS A 150 9.69 59.01 12.90
N TYR A 151 9.82 58.37 11.74
CA TYR A 151 10.11 56.95 11.58
C TYR A 151 11.55 56.70 11.16
N ARG A 152 12.15 57.57 10.32
CA ARG A 152 13.54 57.47 9.86
C ARG A 152 14.54 57.66 11.00
N ALA A 153 14.39 58.70 11.82
CA ALA A 153 15.20 58.98 13.02
C ALA A 153 15.19 57.87 14.09
N VAL A 154 14.24 56.93 14.02
CA VAL A 154 14.21 55.73 14.87
C VAL A 154 14.72 54.50 14.10
N PHE A 155 14.38 54.37 12.83
CA PHE A 155 14.72 53.20 12.02
C PHE A 155 16.21 53.12 11.67
N VAL A 156 16.85 54.26 11.37
CA VAL A 156 18.26 54.30 10.95
C VAL A 156 19.19 53.93 12.13
N PRO A 157 19.10 54.56 13.32
CA PRO A 157 19.90 54.13 14.48
C PRO A 157 19.63 52.69 14.93
N CYS A 158 18.35 52.28 15.06
CA CYS A 158 18.01 50.95 15.56
C CYS A 158 18.25 49.79 14.57
N CYS A 159 18.34 50.04 13.25
CA CYS A 159 18.48 48.98 12.24
C CYS A 159 19.76 49.04 11.42
N LEU A 160 20.24 50.24 11.07
CA LEU A 160 21.36 50.44 10.16
C LEU A 160 22.68 50.68 10.90
N GLU A 161 22.69 51.54 11.92
CA GLU A 161 23.86 51.77 12.77
C GLU A 161 23.95 50.74 13.92
N GLY A 162 22.81 50.31 14.46
CA GLY A 162 22.70 49.17 15.37
C GLY A 162 22.58 49.49 16.85
N GLU A 163 22.23 50.73 17.19
CA GLU A 163 22.05 51.21 18.57
C GLU A 163 20.89 50.54 19.31
N SER A 164 20.92 50.55 20.65
CA SER A 164 19.80 50.03 21.44
C SER A 164 18.63 51.01 21.47
N ARG A 165 17.40 50.48 21.60
CA ARG A 165 16.19 51.32 21.67
C ARG A 165 16.17 52.21 22.90
N ALA A 166 16.85 51.80 23.99
CA ALA A 166 16.99 52.59 25.21
C ALA A 166 17.98 53.77 25.06
N GLU A 167 18.93 53.69 24.12
CA GLU A 167 19.82 54.81 23.77
C GLU A 167 19.13 55.78 22.83
N VAL A 168 18.49 55.29 21.77
CA VAL A 168 17.68 56.10 20.83
C VAL A 168 16.51 56.79 21.55
N ALA A 169 15.89 56.12 22.52
CA ALA A 169 14.91 56.74 23.42
C ALA A 169 15.49 57.91 24.23
N ARG A 170 16.70 57.75 24.77
CA ARG A 170 17.40 58.78 25.55
C ARG A 170 17.81 59.98 24.69
N GLN A 171 18.29 59.73 23.47
CA GLN A 171 18.66 60.76 22.49
C GLN A 171 17.45 61.59 22.03
N LEU A 172 16.31 60.93 21.77
CA LEU A 172 15.09 61.58 21.28
C LEU A 172 14.20 62.15 22.40
N GLY A 173 14.55 61.94 23.68
CA GLY A 173 13.74 62.34 24.83
C GLY A 173 12.42 61.57 24.98
N GLU A 174 12.31 60.38 24.37
CA GLU A 174 11.08 59.59 24.32
C GLU A 174 11.12 58.35 25.21
N LYS A 175 9.96 57.75 25.48
CA LYS A 175 9.87 56.45 26.16
C LYS A 175 10.20 55.33 25.16
N GLU A 176 10.92 54.30 25.60
CA GLU A 176 11.33 53.17 24.74
C GLU A 176 10.15 52.42 24.09
N GLY A 177 8.97 52.44 24.72
CA GLY A 177 7.73 51.96 24.11
C GLY A 177 7.29 52.76 22.87
N THR A 178 7.45 54.09 22.89
CA THR A 178 7.17 54.97 21.74
C THR A 178 8.15 54.70 20.60
N VAL A 179 9.45 54.59 20.91
CA VAL A 179 10.50 54.20 19.96
C VAL A 179 10.20 52.83 19.36
N SER A 180 9.87 51.83 20.18
CA SER A 180 9.50 50.49 19.71
C SER A 180 8.25 50.50 18.82
N SER A 181 7.25 51.32 19.11
CA SER A 181 6.05 51.46 18.28
C SER A 181 6.34 52.14 16.93
N ARG A 182 7.15 53.21 16.92
CA ARG A 182 7.58 53.89 15.69
C ARG A 182 8.45 52.99 14.81
N LEU A 183 9.34 52.22 15.44
CA LEU A 183 10.19 51.22 14.77
C LEU A 183 9.38 50.09 14.12
N ALA A 184 8.30 49.63 14.78
CA ALA A 184 7.38 48.65 14.22
C ALA A 184 6.61 49.22 13.01
N GLU A 185 6.13 50.47 13.10
CA GLU A 185 5.35 51.05 12.00
C GLU A 185 6.22 51.49 10.81
N ALA A 186 7.46 51.93 11.04
CA ALA A 186 8.48 52.11 10.01
C ALA A 186 8.69 50.82 9.19
N ARG A 187 8.83 49.68 9.87
CA ARG A 187 8.98 48.34 9.28
C ARG A 187 7.74 47.93 8.48
N ASN A 188 6.55 48.18 9.01
CA ASN A 188 5.30 47.95 8.29
C ASN A 188 5.19 48.80 7.01
N LEU A 189 5.63 50.05 7.05
CA LEU A 189 5.57 50.96 5.89
C LEU A 189 6.54 50.52 4.77
N LEU A 190 7.82 50.29 5.11
CA LEU A 190 8.83 49.79 4.17
C LEU A 190 8.38 48.48 3.50
N ARG A 191 7.95 47.50 4.30
CA ARG A 191 7.46 46.20 3.78
C ARG A 191 6.29 46.35 2.81
N ARG A 192 5.37 47.30 3.04
CA ARG A 192 4.24 47.57 2.14
C ARG A 192 4.67 48.29 0.86
N ARG A 193 5.74 49.09 0.87
CA ARG A 193 6.24 49.81 -0.33
C ARG A 193 7.11 48.93 -1.21
N LEU A 194 8.07 48.19 -0.64
CA LEU A 194 8.92 47.25 -1.38
C LEU A 194 8.08 46.18 -2.10
N ALA A 195 7.04 45.66 -1.43
CA ALA A 195 6.10 44.71 -2.05
C ALA A 195 5.28 45.31 -3.22
N ARG A 196 5.14 46.63 -3.34
CA ARG A 196 4.53 47.29 -4.53
C ARG A 196 5.51 47.37 -5.70
N ARG A 197 6.82 47.39 -5.44
CA ARG A 197 7.89 47.29 -6.45
C ARG A 197 8.23 45.85 -6.84
N GLY A 198 7.39 44.87 -6.48
CA GLY A 198 7.63 43.45 -6.75
C GLY A 198 8.70 42.78 -5.87
N ILE A 199 9.50 43.56 -5.12
CA ILE A 199 10.58 43.06 -4.27
C ILE A 199 9.97 42.30 -3.08
N THR A 200 10.01 40.96 -3.15
CA THR A 200 9.55 40.09 -2.07
C THR A 200 10.63 39.88 -1.01
N LEU A 201 10.20 39.53 0.21
CA LEU A 201 11.11 39.22 1.31
C LEU A 201 11.99 37.99 1.00
N SER A 202 11.51 37.08 0.14
CA SER A 202 12.29 35.95 -0.38
C SER A 202 13.41 36.42 -1.31
N ALA A 203 13.13 37.30 -2.28
CA ALA A 203 14.15 37.83 -3.19
C ALA A 203 15.27 38.57 -2.46
N LEU A 204 14.92 39.36 -1.43
CA LEU A 204 15.88 40.00 -0.52
C LEU A 204 16.75 38.98 0.22
N LEU A 205 16.18 37.87 0.69
CA LEU A 205 16.93 36.80 1.37
C LEU A 205 17.83 36.02 0.40
N THR A 206 17.39 35.77 -0.84
CA THR A 206 18.22 35.10 -1.86
C THR A 206 19.42 35.95 -2.25
N ALA A 207 19.24 37.24 -2.57
CA ALA A 207 20.36 38.10 -2.97
C ALA A 207 21.34 38.38 -1.81
N VAL A 208 20.87 38.40 -0.57
CA VAL A 208 21.70 38.44 0.65
C VAL A 208 22.49 37.14 0.86
N ALA A 209 22.01 35.99 0.37
CA ALA A 209 22.79 34.75 0.37
C ALA A 209 23.86 34.75 -0.74
N VAL A 210 23.53 35.26 -1.94
CA VAL A 210 24.46 35.32 -3.09
C VAL A 210 25.64 36.27 -2.85
N THR A 211 25.43 37.39 -2.13
CA THR A 211 26.50 38.36 -1.80
C THR A 211 27.55 37.87 -0.80
N GLN A 212 27.46 36.62 -0.31
CA GLN A 212 28.56 35.93 0.37
C GLN A 212 29.58 35.29 -0.61
N GLY A 213 29.28 35.23 -1.91
CA GLY A 213 29.91 34.30 -2.86
C GLY A 213 30.88 34.86 -3.90
N THR A 214 31.15 36.17 -3.96
CA THR A 214 32.09 36.77 -4.94
C THR A 214 33.09 37.73 -4.30
N GLY A 215 34.33 37.74 -4.83
CA GLY A 215 35.43 38.55 -4.30
C GLY A 215 35.71 39.82 -5.11
N ARG A 216 36.35 40.81 -4.46
CA ARG A 216 36.85 42.09 -5.03
C ARG A 216 35.78 43.04 -5.59
N GLY A 217 35.02 43.68 -4.70
CA GLY A 217 34.23 44.88 -4.99
C GLY A 217 33.69 45.48 -3.69
N GLY A 218 34.15 46.67 -3.29
CA GLY A 218 33.99 47.14 -1.92
C GLY A 218 32.55 47.54 -1.54
N VAL A 219 31.93 46.78 -0.63
CA VAL A 219 30.82 47.24 0.24
C VAL A 219 31.24 46.99 1.69
N PRO A 220 31.17 47.97 2.61
CA PRO A 220 31.55 47.76 4.00
C PRO A 220 30.73 46.65 4.67
N ALA A 221 31.40 45.70 5.33
CA ALA A 221 30.74 44.59 6.01
C ALA A 221 29.77 45.04 7.14
N ALA A 222 29.84 46.29 7.58
CA ALA A 222 28.81 46.91 8.43
C ALA A 222 27.46 46.98 7.70
N LEU A 223 27.44 47.47 6.45
CA LEU A 223 26.22 47.64 5.64
C LEU A 223 25.57 46.30 5.29
N ALA A 224 26.37 45.29 4.91
CA ALA A 224 25.85 43.95 4.66
C ALA A 224 25.19 43.35 5.93
N ARG A 225 25.85 43.47 7.09
CA ARG A 225 25.31 42.96 8.38
C ARG A 225 24.11 43.77 8.87
N SER A 226 24.03 45.06 8.56
CA SER A 226 22.89 45.89 8.94
C SER A 226 21.68 45.68 8.03
N THR A 227 21.87 45.45 6.73
CA THR A 227 20.81 44.99 5.81
C THR A 227 20.29 43.58 6.17
N VAL A 228 21.17 42.64 6.54
CA VAL A 228 20.79 41.32 7.10
C VAL A 228 19.95 41.49 8.38
N ARG A 229 20.37 42.38 9.29
CA ARG A 229 19.59 42.71 10.51
C ARG A 229 18.25 43.34 10.16
N ALA A 230 18.19 44.30 9.24
CA ALA A 230 16.97 44.98 8.83
C ALA A 230 15.96 43.99 8.22
N ALA A 231 16.37 43.16 7.26
CA ALA A 231 15.55 42.09 6.69
C ALA A 231 15.09 41.09 7.77
N GLY A 232 16.02 40.63 8.61
CA GLY A 232 15.74 39.72 9.73
C GLY A 232 14.86 40.30 10.83
N MET A 233 14.73 41.62 10.95
CA MET A 233 13.81 42.29 11.88
C MET A 233 12.49 42.72 11.22
N LEU A 234 12.47 43.00 9.91
CA LEU A 234 11.25 43.15 9.09
C LEU A 234 10.43 41.85 9.06
N ALA A 235 11.12 40.69 9.03
CA ALA A 235 10.50 39.37 9.13
C ALA A 235 9.81 39.13 10.50
N ARG A 236 10.45 39.51 11.61
CA ARG A 236 9.95 39.30 12.99
C ARG A 236 8.66 40.05 13.33
N GLY A 237 8.22 41.00 12.49
CA GLY A 237 6.93 41.66 12.60
C GLY A 237 5.72 40.82 12.15
N ALA A 238 5.92 39.63 11.56
CA ALA A 238 4.85 38.70 11.20
C ALA A 238 5.03 37.36 11.91
N SER A 239 4.08 37.00 12.76
CA SER A 239 4.10 35.75 13.53
C SER A 239 3.70 34.52 12.72
N ALA A 240 4.45 33.43 12.90
CA ALA A 240 4.23 32.08 12.37
C ALA A 240 4.32 31.91 10.83
N GLY A 241 4.99 30.84 10.39
CA GLY A 241 5.07 30.47 8.96
C GLY A 241 6.36 30.84 8.23
N VAL A 242 7.53 30.74 8.88
CA VAL A 242 8.84 30.67 8.18
C VAL A 242 9.61 29.48 8.76
N SER A 243 10.14 28.62 7.89
CA SER A 243 10.86 27.40 8.27
C SER A 243 12.15 27.69 9.04
N HIS A 244 12.55 26.78 9.93
CA HIS A 244 13.66 26.93 10.87
C HIS A 244 15.08 26.89 10.24
N ARG A 245 15.23 27.23 8.94
CA ARG A 245 16.48 27.23 8.17
C ARG A 245 17.14 28.62 7.99
N VAL A 246 16.53 29.70 8.49
CA VAL A 246 17.04 31.10 8.32
C VAL A 246 17.57 31.72 9.63
N LEU A 247 17.47 31.01 10.77
CA LEU A 247 17.88 31.53 12.09
C LEU A 247 19.18 30.93 12.66
N THR A 248 19.84 30.04 11.92
CA THR A 248 21.09 29.36 12.34
C THR A 248 22.38 29.96 11.77
N LEU A 249 22.30 31.15 11.15
CA LEU A 249 23.43 31.79 10.45
C LEU A 249 24.02 33.04 11.16
N ILE A 250 23.66 33.27 12.42
CA ILE A 250 24.34 34.21 13.34
C ILE A 250 24.41 33.54 14.72
N GLY A 251 25.57 33.00 15.13
CA GLY A 251 25.60 32.22 16.38
C GLY A 251 26.89 31.58 16.89
N ARG A 252 28.10 31.95 16.44
CA ARG A 252 29.35 31.60 17.17
C ARG A 252 30.34 32.76 17.21
N GLY A 253 30.86 33.01 18.41
CA GLY A 253 31.76 34.09 18.80
C GLY A 253 31.57 34.35 20.30
N GLY A 254 32.63 34.18 21.12
CA GLY A 254 32.58 34.38 22.57
C GLY A 254 32.71 35.87 22.97
N VAL A 255 32.97 36.24 24.22
CA VAL A 255 33.61 35.50 25.33
C VAL A 255 33.16 36.10 26.71
N ASN A 256 33.33 35.33 27.80
CA ASN A 256 33.30 35.70 29.24
C ASN A 256 31.97 35.92 30.02
N ARG A 257 32.12 35.73 31.34
CA ARG A 257 31.20 35.87 32.51
C ARG A 257 31.68 37.08 33.38
N PRO A 258 31.09 37.48 34.55
CA PRO A 258 30.00 36.89 35.37
C PRO A 258 28.90 37.88 35.87
N GLY A 259 28.01 37.43 36.79
CA GLY A 259 26.91 38.21 37.42
C GLY A 259 25.52 37.72 36.96
N LEU A 260 24.55 37.19 37.75
CA LEU A 260 24.10 37.39 39.14
C LEU A 260 23.69 38.85 39.41
N VAL A 261 22.47 39.21 39.87
CA VAL A 261 21.27 38.49 40.39
C VAL A 261 20.00 39.31 39.95
N THR A 262 18.71 38.94 39.98
CA THR A 262 17.87 37.84 40.53
C THR A 262 16.55 37.70 39.71
N GLY A 263 15.74 36.65 39.94
CA GLY A 263 14.32 36.60 39.54
C GLY A 263 13.95 35.41 38.63
N ALA A 264 13.46 34.27 39.11
CA ALA A 264 13.02 33.92 40.46
C ALA A 264 13.63 32.60 40.96
N LEU A 265 13.61 32.41 42.28
CA LEU A 265 14.02 31.19 42.98
C LEU A 265 12.89 30.76 43.90
N VAL A 266 12.45 29.50 43.79
CA VAL A 266 11.53 28.85 44.72
C VAL A 266 12.03 27.43 44.98
N LEU A 267 12.24 27.11 46.25
CA LEU A 267 12.47 25.77 46.82
C LEU A 267 13.62 24.92 46.24
N THR A 268 14.81 25.17 46.78
CA THR A 268 15.52 24.10 47.50
C THR A 268 15.75 24.56 48.95
N LEU A 269 14.95 24.06 49.89
CA LEU A 269 15.25 24.08 51.34
C LEU A 269 14.15 23.34 52.15
N LEU A 270 14.44 22.09 52.54
CA LEU A 270 14.00 21.44 53.78
C LEU A 270 14.77 20.10 53.91
N ALA A 271 15.10 19.68 55.12
CA ALA A 271 16.04 18.57 55.36
C ALA A 271 15.76 17.84 56.70
N ALA A 272 16.37 16.65 56.84
CA ALA A 272 16.26 15.68 57.95
C ALA A 272 14.88 14.97 58.08
N GLY A 273 14.84 13.69 58.47
CA GLY A 273 15.95 12.74 58.65
C GLY A 273 15.58 11.36 59.21
N LEU A 274 16.54 10.43 59.09
CA LEU A 274 16.79 9.22 59.91
C LEU A 274 15.71 8.11 60.15
N VAL A 275 15.99 6.93 59.56
CA VAL A 275 16.26 5.63 60.24
C VAL A 275 15.09 4.70 60.69
N VAL A 276 15.42 3.39 60.76
CA VAL A 276 14.64 2.16 61.07
C VAL A 276 13.67 1.72 59.95
N GLY A 277 13.59 0.45 59.53
CA GLY A 277 14.40 -0.75 59.83
C GLY A 277 14.39 -1.70 58.61
N ALA A 278 15.43 -2.48 58.32
CA ALA A 278 16.01 -3.57 59.12
C ALA A 278 15.06 -4.78 59.24
N ALA A 279 15.54 -5.95 58.80
CA ALA A 279 14.74 -7.17 58.66
C ALA A 279 14.63 -7.98 59.96
N THR A 280 13.64 -8.86 60.02
CA THR A 280 13.62 -10.02 60.93
C THR A 280 13.22 -11.29 60.16
N THR A 281 13.85 -12.41 60.49
CA THR A 281 13.67 -13.73 59.86
C THR A 281 13.10 -14.71 60.89
N ALA A 282 11.94 -15.28 60.60
CA ALA A 282 11.29 -16.42 61.29
C ALA A 282 9.96 -16.72 60.54
N ASP A 283 9.44 -17.94 60.41
CA ASP A 283 10.01 -19.30 60.53
C ASP A 283 9.12 -20.26 59.70
N GLN A 284 9.39 -21.57 59.68
CA GLN A 284 8.48 -22.59 59.10
C GLN A 284 7.49 -23.18 60.17
N PRO A 285 6.94 -24.42 60.02
CA PRO A 285 5.54 -24.69 59.64
C PRO A 285 4.80 -25.41 60.82
N PRO A 286 3.87 -26.40 60.67
CA PRO A 286 2.97 -26.82 59.58
C PRO A 286 1.48 -27.07 60.01
N ALA A 287 0.67 -27.57 59.06
CA ALA A 287 -0.44 -28.54 59.23
C ALA A 287 -1.78 -28.15 59.92
N GLY A 288 -2.83 -28.89 59.55
CA GLY A 288 -4.16 -28.93 60.19
C GLY A 288 -5.23 -28.00 59.59
N ASP A 289 -6.45 -28.44 59.26
CA ASP A 289 -6.90 -29.82 58.99
C ASP A 289 -8.16 -29.84 58.10
N SER A 290 -8.54 -31.04 57.66
CA SER A 290 -9.78 -31.41 56.93
C SER A 290 -11.07 -31.16 57.75
N PRO A 291 -12.30 -31.11 57.14
CA PRO A 291 -12.72 -32.05 56.08
C PRO A 291 -13.68 -31.57 54.95
N VAL A 292 -13.42 -32.13 53.77
CA VAL A 292 -14.37 -32.84 52.88
C VAL A 292 -15.77 -32.24 52.63
N ARG A 293 -16.00 -31.84 51.36
CA ARG A 293 -17.19 -32.28 50.60
C ARG A 293 -16.96 -32.28 49.09
N SER A 294 -16.70 -33.47 48.56
CA SER A 294 -16.77 -33.85 47.14
C SER A 294 -17.59 -35.14 47.04
N PRO A 295 -18.11 -35.56 45.86
CA PRO A 295 -18.06 -34.89 44.56
C PRO A 295 -19.45 -34.69 43.91
N VAL A 296 -19.51 -33.84 42.87
CA VAL A 296 -20.30 -34.13 41.66
C VAL A 296 -19.38 -33.85 40.47
N ALA A 297 -19.31 -34.78 39.53
CA ALA A 297 -18.37 -34.68 38.42
C ALA A 297 -18.85 -33.67 37.35
N ALA A 298 -17.99 -32.71 37.01
CA ALA A 298 -18.01 -32.00 35.75
C ALA A 298 -16.73 -32.35 35.00
N LEU A 299 -16.84 -32.68 33.71
CA LEU A 299 -15.68 -33.04 32.90
C LEU A 299 -14.73 -31.83 32.81
N ALA A 300 -13.44 -32.07 33.02
CA ALA A 300 -12.42 -31.12 32.60
C ALA A 300 -12.50 -30.95 31.08
N PRO A 301 -12.31 -29.73 30.54
CA PRO A 301 -12.11 -29.58 29.11
C PRO A 301 -10.85 -30.35 28.73
N GLU A 302 -10.93 -31.23 27.72
CA GLU A 302 -9.75 -31.85 27.15
C GLU A 302 -8.80 -30.75 26.66
N GLU A 303 -7.50 -30.88 26.97
CA GLU A 303 -6.51 -30.00 26.35
C GLU A 303 -6.60 -30.18 24.83
N PRO A 304 -6.66 -29.10 24.03
CA PRO A 304 -6.81 -29.22 22.60
C PRO A 304 -5.59 -29.95 22.03
N VAL A 305 -5.81 -31.19 21.58
CA VAL A 305 -4.78 -32.07 21.04
C VAL A 305 -3.99 -31.30 19.99
N ARG A 306 -2.74 -30.96 20.32
CA ARG A 306 -1.84 -30.29 19.38
C ARG A 306 -1.57 -31.26 18.24
N ASN A 307 -2.27 -31.07 17.12
CA ASN A 307 -1.86 -31.64 15.84
C ASN A 307 -0.36 -31.37 15.66
N PRO A 308 0.45 -32.37 15.25
CA PRO A 308 1.88 -32.19 15.09
C PRO A 308 2.15 -31.02 14.15
N GLU A 309 3.06 -30.12 14.55
CA GLU A 309 3.39 -28.92 13.79
C GLU A 309 3.90 -29.33 12.40
N ARG A 310 3.09 -29.08 11.38
CA ARG A 310 3.44 -29.44 10.00
C ARG A 310 4.62 -28.60 9.55
N THR A 311 5.66 -29.23 9.04
CA THR A 311 6.85 -28.57 8.49
C THR A 311 6.83 -28.56 6.97
N ASP A 312 7.58 -27.64 6.36
CA ASP A 312 7.94 -27.73 4.95
C ASP A 312 9.06 -28.75 4.71
N ARG A 313 9.46 -28.91 3.44
CA ARG A 313 10.52 -29.83 2.99
C ARG A 313 11.91 -29.58 3.59
N HIS A 314 12.14 -28.45 4.26
CA HIS A 314 13.40 -28.11 4.93
C HIS A 314 13.32 -28.33 6.46
N GLY A 315 12.15 -28.71 6.98
CA GLY A 315 11.89 -28.85 8.42
C GLY A 315 11.45 -27.55 9.11
N ASP A 316 11.16 -26.48 8.36
CA ASP A 316 10.68 -25.23 8.95
C ASP A 316 9.15 -25.29 9.15
N PRO A 317 8.58 -24.82 10.28
CA PRO A 317 7.16 -24.90 10.52
C PRO A 317 6.33 -24.12 9.48
N LEU A 318 5.17 -24.69 9.15
CA LEU A 318 4.13 -24.04 8.36
C LEU A 318 3.28 -23.12 9.26
N PRO A 319 2.72 -22.03 8.71
CA PRO A 319 1.81 -21.17 9.45
C PRO A 319 0.49 -21.86 9.82
N GLU A 320 -0.23 -21.32 10.81
CA GLU A 320 -1.52 -21.87 11.28
C GLU A 320 -2.55 -21.96 10.12
N GLY A 321 -3.00 -23.18 9.82
CA GLY A 321 -3.94 -23.46 8.72
C GLY A 321 -3.31 -23.66 7.35
N ALA A 322 -1.99 -23.47 7.20
CA ALA A 322 -1.28 -23.84 5.99
C ALA A 322 -0.99 -25.34 5.95
N VAL A 323 -1.11 -25.94 4.76
CA VAL A 323 -0.91 -27.39 4.52
C VAL A 323 0.37 -27.71 3.75
N ALA A 324 0.88 -26.77 2.95
CA ALA A 324 2.14 -26.90 2.21
C ALA A 324 2.78 -25.53 1.92
N ARG A 325 4.07 -25.53 1.59
CA ARG A 325 4.86 -24.36 1.15
C ARG A 325 5.75 -24.75 -0.05
N ILE A 326 5.73 -23.96 -1.12
CA ILE A 326 6.78 -23.97 -2.16
C ILE A 326 7.74 -22.81 -1.90
N GLY A 327 9.04 -23.06 -2.11
CA GLY A 327 10.11 -22.16 -1.71
C GLY A 327 10.58 -22.44 -0.28
N THR A 328 11.26 -21.47 0.33
CA THR A 328 11.73 -21.52 1.72
C THR A 328 11.83 -20.10 2.27
N GLN A 329 11.67 -19.94 3.58
CA GLN A 329 11.91 -18.67 4.27
C GLN A 329 13.36 -18.51 4.77
N ARG A 330 14.21 -19.51 4.52
CA ARG A 330 15.64 -19.50 4.88
C ARG A 330 16.39 -18.48 4.04
N PHE A 331 17.19 -17.64 4.70
CA PHE A 331 17.92 -16.54 4.06
C PHE A 331 17.05 -15.57 3.23
N ARG A 332 15.78 -15.35 3.64
CA ARG A 332 14.84 -14.43 2.96
C ARG A 332 14.07 -13.50 3.89
N HIS A 333 14.21 -12.20 3.65
CA HIS A 333 13.32 -11.15 4.17
C HIS A 333 11.97 -11.15 3.41
N GLY A 334 11.02 -10.32 3.84
CA GLY A 334 9.70 -10.14 3.21
C GLY A 334 9.71 -9.40 1.86
N GLY A 335 10.71 -9.65 1.01
CA GLY A 335 11.05 -8.79 -0.13
C GLY A 335 12.03 -7.67 0.26
N GLY A 336 12.11 -6.62 -0.56
CA GLY A 336 12.93 -5.43 -0.27
C GLY A 336 14.31 -5.45 -0.92
N SER A 337 15.34 -4.95 -0.22
CA SER A 337 16.74 -4.96 -0.66
C SER A 337 17.66 -5.13 0.56
N VAL A 338 18.49 -6.17 0.57
CA VAL A 338 19.34 -6.51 1.71
C VAL A 338 20.64 -5.70 1.66
N ASN A 339 20.60 -4.49 2.22
CA ASN A 339 21.66 -3.48 2.08
C ASN A 339 22.86 -3.66 3.04
N ARG A 340 22.77 -4.62 3.98
CA ARG A 340 23.89 -5.08 4.82
C ARG A 340 23.77 -6.58 5.09
N VAL A 341 24.88 -7.30 4.93
CA VAL A 341 25.11 -8.66 5.45
C VAL A 341 26.37 -8.65 6.33
N LEU A 342 26.29 -9.23 7.53
CA LEU A 342 27.34 -9.24 8.55
C LEU A 342 27.45 -10.64 9.19
N PRO A 343 28.31 -11.54 8.67
CA PRO A 343 28.56 -12.85 9.28
C PRO A 343 29.28 -12.70 10.62
N THR A 344 29.04 -13.61 11.57
CA THR A 344 29.79 -13.61 12.83
C THR A 344 31.23 -14.09 12.64
N PRO A 345 32.19 -13.58 13.44
CA PRO A 345 33.60 -14.02 13.40
C PRO A 345 33.79 -15.51 13.64
N ASP A 346 32.86 -16.18 14.34
CA ASP A 346 32.88 -17.63 14.57
C ASP A 346 32.22 -18.46 13.44
N GLY A 347 31.71 -17.80 12.39
CA GLY A 347 31.08 -18.42 11.23
C GLY A 347 29.74 -19.11 11.49
N LYS A 348 29.13 -18.97 12.68
CA LYS A 348 27.88 -19.68 13.02
C LYS A 348 26.61 -18.91 12.69
N MET A 349 26.65 -17.58 12.68
CA MET A 349 25.48 -16.73 12.48
C MET A 349 25.70 -15.68 11.39
N LEU A 350 24.60 -15.15 10.88
CA LEU A 350 24.56 -14.04 9.93
C LEU A 350 23.55 -13.02 10.38
N VAL A 351 23.94 -11.76 10.53
CA VAL A 351 23.00 -10.64 10.64
C VAL A 351 22.76 -10.02 9.26
N SER A 352 21.51 -9.71 8.92
CA SER A 352 21.17 -9.01 7.69
C SER A 352 20.14 -7.90 7.92
N LYS A 353 20.24 -6.80 7.16
CA LYS A 353 19.31 -5.67 7.22
C LYS A 353 18.62 -5.46 5.87
N ASN A 354 17.31 -5.25 5.92
CA ASN A 354 16.50 -4.85 4.78
C ASN A 354 16.28 -3.33 4.73
N TYR A 355 16.21 -2.79 3.52
CA TYR A 355 16.10 -1.35 3.23
C TYR A 355 14.73 -0.91 2.70
N TYR A 356 13.94 -1.83 2.11
CA TYR A 356 12.61 -1.54 1.57
C TYR A 356 11.59 -2.59 2.05
N GLY A 357 10.34 -2.16 2.29
CA GLY A 357 9.31 -3.04 2.86
C GLY A 357 9.35 -3.05 4.40
N ASP A 358 9.66 -4.20 5.00
CA ASP A 358 9.58 -4.41 6.46
C ASP A 358 10.68 -3.73 7.29
N ALA A 359 11.72 -3.20 6.63
CA ALA A 359 12.94 -2.62 7.22
C ALA A 359 13.60 -3.50 8.30
N SER A 360 13.40 -4.82 8.26
CA SER A 360 13.77 -5.73 9.35
C SER A 360 15.28 -5.93 9.45
N VAL A 361 15.74 -6.21 10.67
CA VAL A 361 17.05 -6.81 10.91
C VAL A 361 16.83 -8.23 11.40
N LEU A 362 17.38 -9.20 10.68
CA LEU A 362 17.20 -10.63 10.92
C LEU A 362 18.54 -11.28 11.27
N VAL A 363 18.49 -12.30 12.13
CA VAL A 363 19.66 -13.11 12.50
C VAL A 363 19.41 -14.55 12.09
N TRP A 364 20.34 -15.13 11.35
CA TRP A 364 20.25 -16.48 10.79
C TRP A 364 21.33 -17.38 11.38
N GLU A 365 21.03 -18.67 11.45
CA GLU A 365 21.99 -19.76 11.62
C GLU A 365 22.66 -20.02 10.25
N LEU A 366 23.96 -19.71 10.12
CA LEU A 366 24.62 -19.67 8.80
C LEU A 366 24.68 -21.04 8.10
N ALA A 367 24.76 -22.13 8.89
CA ALA A 367 24.83 -23.48 8.36
C ALA A 367 23.52 -24.00 7.76
N THR A 368 22.37 -23.47 8.19
CA THR A 368 21.03 -23.99 7.84
C THR A 368 20.15 -22.97 7.12
N GLY A 369 20.43 -21.68 7.28
CA GLY A 369 19.57 -20.57 6.91
C GLY A 369 18.36 -20.35 7.81
N ARG A 370 18.26 -21.08 8.93
CA ARG A 370 17.15 -20.97 9.91
C ARG A 370 17.17 -19.58 10.57
N LEU A 371 16.00 -18.96 10.72
CA LEU A 371 15.87 -17.70 11.46
C LEU A 371 16.01 -17.96 12.97
N LEU A 372 16.85 -17.16 13.64
CA LEU A 372 17.07 -17.20 15.08
C LEU A 372 16.36 -16.03 15.78
N HIS A 373 16.60 -14.81 15.32
CA HIS A 373 16.04 -13.59 15.91
C HIS A 373 15.56 -12.60 14.84
N GLN A 374 14.54 -11.80 15.18
CA GLN A 374 14.02 -10.70 14.36
C GLN A 374 13.89 -9.45 15.22
N PHE A 375 14.52 -8.34 14.78
CA PHE A 375 14.45 -7.05 15.44
C PHE A 375 13.57 -6.07 14.64
N PRO A 376 12.75 -5.24 15.30
CA PRO A 376 11.75 -4.40 14.65
C PRO A 376 12.37 -3.32 13.76
N GLY A 377 11.80 -3.17 12.56
CA GLY A 377 12.24 -2.26 11.50
C GLY A 377 11.62 -0.87 11.60
N HIS A 378 12.35 0.09 12.18
CA HIS A 378 12.00 1.52 12.17
C HIS A 378 13.13 2.34 11.54
N TYR A 379 13.65 1.86 10.41
CA TYR A 379 14.83 2.41 9.73
C TYR A 379 14.50 2.70 8.27
N LYS A 380 14.10 3.94 7.96
CA LYS A 380 14.20 4.43 6.58
C LYS A 380 15.64 4.86 6.32
N GLU A 381 16.10 4.63 5.09
CA GLU A 381 17.31 5.20 4.47
C GLU A 381 18.69 4.90 5.12
N ASN A 382 18.77 4.43 6.37
CA ASN A 382 20.04 4.41 7.12
C ASN A 382 20.77 3.05 7.13
N ARG A 383 22.09 3.09 6.88
CA ARG A 383 23.06 1.97 6.96
C ARG A 383 23.52 1.64 8.41
N ALA A 384 22.94 2.28 9.42
CA ALA A 384 23.22 2.11 10.84
C ALA A 384 22.86 0.72 11.41
N VAL A 385 23.73 -0.26 11.16
CA VAL A 385 23.79 -1.57 11.80
C VAL A 385 25.26 -2.01 11.88
N ALA A 386 25.71 -2.50 13.03
CA ALA A 386 27.07 -2.99 13.22
C ALA A 386 27.13 -4.18 14.19
N LEU A 387 28.10 -5.07 13.98
CA LEU A 387 28.36 -6.25 14.79
C LEU A 387 29.64 -6.06 15.62
N SER A 388 29.65 -6.48 16.88
CA SER A 388 30.85 -6.43 17.72
C SER A 388 31.94 -7.42 17.24
N PRO A 389 33.24 -7.12 17.43
CA PRO A 389 34.32 -8.01 17.00
C PRO A 389 34.36 -9.40 17.67
N ASP A 390 33.64 -9.59 18.76
CA ASP A 390 33.47 -10.89 19.42
C ASP A 390 32.25 -11.69 18.93
N GLY A 391 31.46 -11.13 18.00
CA GLY A 391 30.28 -11.75 17.40
C GLY A 391 29.03 -11.81 18.29
N LYS A 392 29.05 -11.26 19.51
CA LYS A 392 27.95 -11.42 20.48
C LYS A 392 26.93 -10.28 20.50
N THR A 393 27.34 -9.06 20.13
CA THR A 393 26.52 -7.86 20.31
C THR A 393 26.20 -7.18 18.98
N LEU A 394 24.92 -6.92 18.74
CA LEU A 394 24.41 -6.22 17.57
C LEU A 394 24.00 -4.78 17.95
N ALA A 395 24.61 -3.77 17.33
CA ALA A 395 24.25 -2.36 17.51
C ALA A 395 23.36 -1.86 16.36
N LEU A 396 22.21 -1.26 16.70
CA LEU A 396 21.22 -0.71 15.76
C LEU A 396 20.92 0.76 16.08
N GLY A 397 20.99 1.64 15.08
CA GLY A 397 20.65 3.06 15.23
C GLY A 397 19.16 3.33 14.98
N GLN A 398 18.41 3.71 16.02
CA GLN A 398 17.01 4.16 15.98
C GLN A 398 16.95 5.66 16.27
N ASP A 399 16.76 6.50 15.26
CA ASP A 399 16.84 7.96 15.38
C ASP A 399 18.11 8.40 16.15
N LYS A 400 17.94 8.92 17.37
CA LYS A 400 18.98 9.38 18.29
C LYS A 400 19.53 8.31 19.23
N VAL A 401 18.98 7.10 19.20
CA VAL A 401 19.28 6.03 20.15
C VAL A 401 19.96 4.87 19.45
N ILE A 402 21.19 4.55 19.86
CA ILE A 402 21.88 3.34 19.43
C ILE A 402 21.55 2.25 20.46
N ARG A 403 20.72 1.27 20.09
CA ARG A 403 20.40 0.11 20.94
C ARG A 403 21.35 -1.03 20.64
N PHE A 404 21.69 -1.81 21.66
CA PHE A 404 22.58 -2.96 21.57
C PHE A 404 21.83 -4.20 22.05
N TYR A 405 21.87 -5.27 21.26
CA TYR A 405 21.21 -6.53 21.53
C TYR A 405 22.24 -7.65 21.66
N ASP A 406 22.07 -8.54 22.63
CA ASP A 406 22.80 -9.82 22.64
C ASP A 406 22.19 -10.76 21.59
N LEU A 407 23.03 -11.26 20.69
CA LEU A 407 22.64 -12.15 19.59
C LEU A 407 22.28 -13.56 20.04
N THR A 408 22.66 -13.95 21.26
CA THR A 408 22.30 -15.26 21.82
C THR A 408 20.83 -15.27 22.26
N SER A 409 20.44 -14.30 23.08
CA SER A 409 19.11 -14.21 23.73
C SER A 409 18.11 -13.30 23.02
N GLY A 410 18.55 -12.47 22.07
CA GLY A 410 17.69 -11.51 21.36
C GLY A 410 17.26 -10.29 22.20
N LYS A 411 17.84 -10.09 23.39
CA LYS A 411 17.44 -9.04 24.34
C LYS A 411 18.30 -7.79 24.19
N GLU A 412 17.69 -6.62 24.38
CA GLU A 412 18.43 -5.35 24.52
C GLU A 412 19.25 -5.40 25.82
N VAL A 413 20.55 -5.12 25.72
CA VAL A 413 21.51 -5.18 26.84
C VAL A 413 22.01 -3.80 27.27
N ARG A 414 21.98 -2.80 26.37
CA ARG A 414 22.29 -1.39 26.64
C ARG A 414 21.80 -0.50 25.50
N ASN A 415 21.77 0.81 25.75
CA ASN A 415 21.67 1.80 24.68
C ASN A 415 22.60 3.01 24.94
N LEU A 416 22.77 3.84 23.91
CA LEU A 416 23.45 5.13 23.93
C LEU A 416 22.52 6.15 23.26
N SER A 417 22.52 7.41 23.71
CA SER A 417 21.66 8.47 23.15
C SER A 417 22.46 9.69 22.70
N SER A 418 22.36 10.07 21.42
CA SER A 418 22.93 11.30 20.89
C SER A 418 22.00 12.49 21.12
N SER A 419 22.57 13.68 21.31
CA SER A 419 21.84 14.95 21.18
C SER A 419 21.64 15.35 19.70
N ILE A 420 22.55 14.87 18.84
CA ILE A 420 22.71 15.22 17.42
C ILE A 420 21.95 14.23 16.51
N GLY A 421 21.29 14.77 15.47
CA GLY A 421 20.92 14.04 14.25
C GLY A 421 19.91 12.89 14.40
N GLY A 422 19.83 12.11 13.34
CA GLY A 422 19.56 10.66 13.39
C GLY A 422 20.86 9.91 13.07
N THR A 423 20.94 8.63 13.41
CA THR A 423 22.12 7.79 13.21
C THR A 423 22.07 7.08 11.86
N ASP A 424 23.00 7.42 10.96
CA ASP A 424 22.95 7.02 9.54
C ASP A 424 23.92 5.88 9.21
N GLY A 425 25.06 5.81 9.91
CA GLY A 425 26.05 4.74 9.83
C GLY A 425 26.58 4.32 11.21
N LEU A 426 27.03 3.06 11.34
CA LEU A 426 27.65 2.50 12.55
C LEU A 426 28.84 1.61 12.17
N ALA A 427 29.90 1.64 12.98
CA ALA A 427 31.01 0.69 12.90
C ALA A 427 31.67 0.48 14.27
N PHE A 428 31.97 -0.76 14.65
CA PHE A 428 32.84 -1.03 15.80
C PHE A 428 34.32 -0.93 15.39
N SER A 429 35.15 -0.46 16.31
CA SER A 429 36.61 -0.63 16.24
C SER A 429 37.00 -2.11 16.40
N PRO A 430 38.12 -2.58 15.83
CA PRO A 430 38.51 -4.00 15.88
C PRO A 430 38.73 -4.57 17.29
N ASP A 431 39.07 -3.73 18.27
CA ASP A 431 39.27 -4.16 19.67
C ASP A 431 37.98 -4.11 20.51
N GLY A 432 36.86 -3.68 19.93
CA GLY A 432 35.55 -3.61 20.55
C GLY A 432 35.37 -2.52 21.61
N LYS A 433 36.34 -1.63 21.82
CA LYS A 433 36.26 -0.58 22.86
C LYS A 433 35.58 0.71 22.37
N VAL A 434 35.76 1.05 21.11
CA VAL A 434 35.18 2.25 20.48
C VAL A 434 34.08 1.86 19.48
N LEU A 435 32.97 2.59 19.49
CA LEU A 435 31.97 2.57 18.41
C LEU A 435 32.00 3.92 17.68
N ALA A 436 32.11 3.90 16.35
CA ALA A 436 31.86 5.07 15.51
C ALA A 436 30.39 5.11 15.08
N SER A 437 29.78 6.30 15.11
CA SER A 437 28.42 6.54 14.61
C SER A 437 28.37 7.82 13.78
N GLY A 438 27.81 7.72 12.58
CA GLY A 438 27.65 8.83 11.64
C GLY A 438 26.26 9.43 11.74
N HIS A 439 26.15 10.75 11.66
CA HIS A 439 24.90 11.49 11.82
C HIS A 439 24.75 12.56 10.73
N GLY A 440 23.53 12.73 10.23
CA GLY A 440 23.14 13.62 9.11
C GLY A 440 23.23 15.13 9.41
N CYS A 441 24.06 15.48 10.38
CA CYS A 441 24.56 16.82 10.65
C CYS A 441 26.10 16.83 10.48
N ASN A 442 26.61 16.18 9.43
CA ASN A 442 28.02 16.23 9.02
C ASN A 442 29.02 15.78 10.11
N THR A 443 28.57 14.89 11.00
CA THR A 443 29.24 14.62 12.27
C THR A 443 29.39 13.12 12.49
N VAL A 444 30.59 12.70 12.89
CA VAL A 444 30.83 11.37 13.44
C VAL A 444 31.10 11.49 14.94
N LEU A 445 30.43 10.68 15.75
CA LEU A 445 30.70 10.54 17.18
C LEU A 445 31.43 9.23 17.41
N LEU A 446 32.58 9.30 18.10
CA LEU A 446 33.28 8.14 18.64
C LEU A 446 32.85 7.95 20.09
N TRP A 447 32.32 6.78 20.42
CA TRP A 447 31.83 6.43 21.76
C TRP A 447 32.82 5.48 22.42
N ASP A 448 33.28 5.83 23.62
CA ASP A 448 33.86 4.87 24.55
C ASP A 448 32.74 3.96 25.06
N LEU A 449 32.83 2.66 24.76
CA LEU A 449 31.84 1.68 25.16
C LEU A 449 31.98 1.28 26.64
N ALA A 450 33.13 1.48 27.27
CA ALA A 450 33.32 1.17 28.70
C ALA A 450 32.63 2.21 29.58
N GLY A 451 32.89 3.51 29.35
CA GLY A 451 32.26 4.63 30.06
C GLY A 451 30.89 5.05 29.50
N GLY A 452 30.50 4.58 28.31
CA GLY A 452 29.21 4.90 27.67
C GLY A 452 29.08 6.35 27.20
N LYS A 453 30.20 7.02 26.91
CA LYS A 453 30.27 8.46 26.63
C LYS A 453 30.88 8.72 25.25
N VAL A 454 30.55 9.88 24.66
CA VAL A 454 31.28 10.39 23.50
C VAL A 454 32.72 10.70 23.93
N GLN A 455 33.68 10.01 23.33
CA GLN A 455 35.11 10.23 23.50
C GLN A 455 35.59 11.40 22.63
N SER A 456 35.12 11.48 21.38
CA SER A 456 35.44 12.57 20.46
C SER A 456 34.34 12.79 19.41
N GLN A 457 34.35 13.98 18.83
CA GLN A 457 33.46 14.37 17.73
C GLN A 457 34.32 14.77 16.52
N LEU A 458 34.11 14.09 15.39
CA LEU A 458 34.75 14.39 14.12
C LEU A 458 33.76 15.20 13.25
N GLN A 459 34.25 16.24 12.59
CA GLN A 459 33.46 17.02 11.62
C GLN A 459 33.88 16.62 10.21
N ALA A 460 32.95 16.06 9.43
CA ALA A 460 33.15 15.73 8.02
C ALA A 460 32.38 16.74 7.16
N GLU A 461 33.10 17.67 6.52
CA GLU A 461 32.46 18.73 5.74
C GLU A 461 31.79 18.18 4.48
N GLN A 462 30.52 18.55 4.28
CA GLN A 462 29.60 18.14 3.21
C GLN A 462 29.00 16.72 3.34
N ASN A 463 27.70 16.65 3.04
CA ASN A 463 26.78 15.50 2.96
C ASN A 463 26.70 14.51 4.16
N GLN A 464 26.10 13.32 4.00
CA GLN A 464 25.67 12.42 5.09
C GLN A 464 26.69 11.31 5.35
N VAL A 465 27.21 11.18 6.57
CA VAL A 465 28.23 10.14 6.86
C VAL A 465 27.58 8.77 7.09
N SER A 466 27.24 8.11 6.00
CA SER A 466 26.58 6.79 5.95
C SER A 466 27.57 5.62 5.93
N ASN A 467 28.79 5.83 5.42
CA ASN A 467 29.85 4.82 5.37
C ASN A 467 30.97 5.13 6.39
N LEU A 468 31.24 4.17 7.28
CA LEU A 468 32.27 4.21 8.32
C LEU A 468 33.03 2.88 8.33
N VAL A 469 34.36 2.90 8.25
CA VAL A 469 35.20 1.69 8.28
C VAL A 469 36.49 1.97 9.05
N PHE A 470 36.77 1.21 10.10
CA PHE A 470 38.06 1.27 10.80
C PHE A 470 39.16 0.50 10.03
N SER A 471 40.41 0.95 10.12
CA SER A 471 41.57 0.14 9.75
C SER A 471 41.67 -1.11 10.64
N PRO A 472 42.27 -2.22 10.19
CA PRO A 472 42.42 -3.44 10.99
C PRO A 472 43.17 -3.25 12.31
N ASP A 473 44.03 -2.23 12.40
CA ASP A 473 44.75 -1.86 13.63
C ASP A 473 43.99 -0.88 14.54
N GLY A 474 42.77 -0.48 14.16
CA GLY A 474 41.89 0.42 14.88
C GLY A 474 42.32 1.89 14.95
N LYS A 475 43.47 2.28 14.39
CA LYS A 475 44.02 3.65 14.54
C LYS A 475 43.47 4.65 13.54
N THR A 476 42.97 4.19 12.39
CA THR A 476 42.42 5.04 11.33
C THR A 476 40.94 4.74 11.15
N LEU A 477 40.12 5.78 10.95
CA LEU A 477 38.72 5.64 10.54
C LEU A 477 38.55 6.28 9.16
N ALA A 478 38.17 5.48 8.17
CA ALA A 478 37.70 5.96 6.88
C ALA A 478 36.23 6.37 6.98
N THR A 479 35.92 7.55 6.48
CA THR A 479 34.57 8.13 6.46
C THR A 479 34.25 8.71 5.09
N GLY A 480 33.02 8.52 4.61
CA GLY A 480 32.55 9.13 3.36
C GLY A 480 31.03 8.99 3.20
N ASP A 481 30.51 9.64 2.17
CA ASP A 481 29.12 9.49 1.72
C ASP A 481 29.10 8.83 0.33
N THR A 482 28.03 8.09 0.06
CA THR A 482 27.73 7.42 -1.21
C THR A 482 27.66 8.37 -2.41
N ILE A 483 27.50 9.68 -2.17
CA ILE A 483 27.41 10.76 -3.16
C ILE A 483 28.56 11.78 -3.05
N ASP A 484 29.67 11.43 -2.41
CA ASP A 484 30.90 12.25 -2.39
C ASP A 484 32.01 11.58 -3.22
N THR A 485 32.89 12.40 -3.80
CA THR A 485 34.14 11.99 -4.45
C THR A 485 35.30 11.84 -3.45
N LEU A 486 35.10 12.29 -2.20
CA LEU A 486 36.12 12.33 -1.16
C LEU A 486 35.92 11.22 -0.11
N ILE A 487 36.98 10.47 0.16
CA ILE A 487 37.09 9.62 1.36
C ILE A 487 38.07 10.29 2.31
N ARG A 488 37.65 10.55 3.55
CA ARG A 488 38.51 11.11 4.60
C ARG A 488 39.02 10.02 5.52
N LEU A 489 40.30 10.10 5.87
CA LEU A 489 40.95 9.24 6.84
C LEU A 489 41.25 10.03 8.11
N PHE A 490 40.58 9.69 9.21
CA PHE A 490 40.77 10.32 10.52
C PHE A 490 41.65 9.44 11.42
N ASP A 491 42.54 10.07 12.18
CA ASP A 491 43.25 9.42 13.28
C ASP A 491 42.30 9.31 14.49
N VAL A 492 42.10 8.07 14.97
CA VAL A 492 41.07 7.73 15.98
C VAL A 492 41.43 8.24 17.38
N ALA A 493 42.73 8.32 17.70
CA ALA A 493 43.20 8.74 19.01
C ALA A 493 43.14 10.26 19.21
N THR A 494 43.45 11.04 18.16
CA THR A 494 43.47 12.51 18.19
C THR A 494 42.21 13.16 17.62
N GLY A 495 41.39 12.41 16.88
CA GLY A 495 40.20 12.91 16.19
C GLY A 495 40.49 13.85 15.02
N LYS A 496 41.74 13.91 14.56
CA LYS A 496 42.17 14.80 13.45
C LYS A 496 42.04 14.10 12.10
N GLU A 497 41.64 14.85 11.08
CA GLU A 497 41.79 14.40 9.70
C GLU A 497 43.29 14.27 9.39
N ARG A 498 43.69 13.09 8.92
CA ARG A 498 45.08 12.74 8.61
C ARG A 498 45.36 12.83 7.11
N GLN A 499 44.37 12.48 6.29
CA GLN A 499 44.51 12.38 4.84
C GLN A 499 43.16 12.39 4.12
N GLN A 500 43.15 12.82 2.87
CA GLN A 500 42.02 12.72 1.96
C GLN A 500 42.41 11.88 0.74
N ILE A 501 41.52 10.98 0.33
CA ILE A 501 41.57 10.27 -0.95
C ILE A 501 40.48 10.88 -1.84
N ARG A 502 40.85 11.30 -3.05
CA ARG A 502 39.93 11.95 -4.00
C ARG A 502 39.76 11.07 -5.23
N CYS A 503 38.60 10.43 -5.32
CA CYS A 503 38.20 9.61 -6.45
C CYS A 503 37.75 10.50 -7.63
N ALA A 504 37.82 9.96 -8.85
CA ALA A 504 37.37 10.67 -10.05
C ALA A 504 35.83 10.76 -10.17
N VAL A 505 35.12 9.86 -9.49
CA VAL A 505 33.66 9.69 -9.45
C VAL A 505 33.22 9.33 -8.03
N PHE A 506 31.91 9.29 -7.75
CA PHE A 506 31.39 9.09 -6.40
C PHE A 506 31.81 7.73 -5.79
N ALA A 507 32.30 7.76 -4.55
CA ALA A 507 32.85 6.62 -3.82
C ALA A 507 31.76 5.90 -3.02
N ARG A 508 30.98 5.06 -3.71
CA ARG A 508 29.77 4.42 -3.17
C ARG A 508 30.04 3.51 -1.97
N GLU A 509 31.12 2.74 -1.99
CA GLU A 509 31.53 1.85 -0.90
C GLU A 509 33.05 1.68 -0.89
N PHE A 510 33.64 1.45 0.29
CA PHE A 510 35.09 1.28 0.45
C PHE A 510 35.42 0.35 1.61
N ALA A 511 36.56 -0.34 1.54
CA ALA A 511 37.04 -1.24 2.59
C ALA A 511 38.57 -1.36 2.59
N PHE A 512 39.17 -1.40 3.77
CA PHE A 512 40.60 -1.68 3.95
C PHE A 512 40.91 -3.15 3.64
N SER A 513 42.09 -3.41 3.08
CA SER A 513 42.70 -4.74 3.06
C SER A 513 42.94 -5.24 4.50
N PRO A 514 43.01 -6.56 4.74
CA PRO A 514 43.26 -7.11 6.08
C PRO A 514 44.59 -6.67 6.74
N ASP A 515 45.56 -6.24 5.93
CA ASP A 515 46.84 -5.68 6.42
C ASP A 515 46.83 -4.14 6.60
N GLY A 516 45.71 -3.49 6.28
CA GLY A 516 45.48 -2.04 6.42
C GLY A 516 46.23 -1.14 5.43
N LYS A 517 47.01 -1.68 4.49
CA LYS A 517 47.83 -0.88 3.56
C LYS A 517 47.10 -0.39 2.32
N THR A 518 46.05 -1.10 1.90
CA THR A 518 45.27 -0.78 0.69
C THR A 518 43.83 -0.47 1.06
N LEU A 519 43.24 0.52 0.39
CA LEU A 519 41.81 0.81 0.42
C LEU A 519 41.22 0.42 -0.94
N ALA A 520 40.28 -0.52 -0.96
CA ALA A 520 39.44 -0.77 -2.13
C ALA A 520 38.27 0.23 -2.12
N VAL A 521 37.91 0.78 -3.28
CA VAL A 521 36.84 1.75 -3.48
C VAL A 521 35.99 1.35 -4.69
N GLY A 522 34.68 1.22 -4.48
CA GLY A 522 33.68 0.96 -5.52
C GLY A 522 33.09 2.27 -6.01
N ALA A 523 33.17 2.50 -7.33
CA ALA A 523 32.62 3.67 -7.97
C ALA A 523 31.12 3.53 -8.26
N GLN A 524 30.39 4.65 -8.18
CA GLN A 524 29.02 4.74 -8.71
C GLN A 524 28.99 4.69 -10.24
N GLU A 525 29.96 5.32 -10.89
CA GLU A 525 30.05 5.49 -12.35
C GLU A 525 31.49 5.20 -12.83
N GLY A 526 31.98 3.98 -12.57
CA GLY A 526 33.30 3.49 -12.96
C GLY A 526 33.60 2.08 -12.44
N ALA A 527 34.85 1.66 -12.62
CA ALA A 527 35.36 0.40 -12.09
C ALA A 527 35.71 0.49 -10.59
N ALA A 528 35.98 -0.66 -9.96
CA ALA A 528 36.55 -0.68 -8.62
C ALA A 528 38.03 -0.28 -8.67
N SER A 529 38.51 0.49 -7.69
CA SER A 529 39.89 0.99 -7.64
C SER A 529 40.56 0.68 -6.30
N LEU A 530 41.88 0.47 -6.35
CA LEU A 530 42.73 0.17 -5.20
C LEU A 530 43.64 1.37 -4.94
N TRP A 531 43.73 1.82 -3.68
CA TRP A 531 44.46 3.01 -3.27
C TRP A 531 45.43 2.69 -2.13
N ASP A 532 46.61 3.29 -2.14
CA ASP A 532 47.59 3.16 -1.06
C ASP A 532 47.21 4.08 0.11
N VAL A 533 47.04 3.50 1.30
CA VAL A 533 46.51 4.17 2.49
C VAL A 533 47.50 5.18 3.08
N THR A 534 48.80 5.08 2.77
CA THR A 534 49.84 5.95 3.33
C THR A 534 50.08 7.19 2.45
N THR A 535 50.03 7.02 1.13
CA THR A 535 50.33 8.05 0.14
C THR A 535 49.07 8.67 -0.48
N GLY A 536 47.91 8.03 -0.35
CA GLY A 536 46.64 8.50 -0.91
C GLY A 536 46.59 8.40 -2.44
N LYS A 537 47.48 7.62 -3.06
CA LYS A 537 47.59 7.46 -4.51
C LYS A 537 46.87 6.20 -5.00
N PRO A 538 46.31 6.21 -6.23
CA PRO A 538 45.77 4.99 -6.83
C PRO A 538 46.92 4.02 -7.16
N ILE A 539 46.71 2.74 -6.84
CA ILE A 539 47.58 1.62 -7.15
C ILE A 539 47.15 0.96 -8.47
N ARG A 540 45.86 0.69 -8.62
CA ARG A 540 45.29 -0.09 -9.74
C ARG A 540 43.78 0.15 -9.88
N GLU A 541 43.27 0.00 -11.10
CA GLU A 541 41.85 -0.02 -11.41
C GLU A 541 41.45 -1.40 -11.96
N LEU A 542 40.42 -2.01 -11.38
CA LEU A 542 39.93 -3.35 -11.67
C LEU A 542 38.90 -3.28 -12.79
N HIS A 543 39.40 -3.23 -14.02
CA HIS A 543 38.63 -2.97 -15.24
C HIS A 543 37.55 -4.04 -15.45
N SER A 544 36.32 -3.74 -15.02
CA SER A 544 35.11 -4.50 -15.33
C SER A 544 34.44 -3.94 -16.60
N PRO A 545 33.65 -4.73 -17.35
CA PRO A 545 32.81 -4.21 -18.43
C PRO A 545 31.74 -3.21 -17.97
N ASN A 546 31.39 -3.26 -16.67
CA ASN A 546 30.30 -2.54 -16.05
C ASN A 546 30.75 -1.24 -15.39
N LYS A 547 29.83 -0.27 -15.31
CA LYS A 547 30.06 1.08 -14.78
C LYS A 547 29.59 1.28 -13.33
N TYR A 548 28.97 0.30 -12.70
CA TYR A 548 28.34 0.49 -11.39
C TYR A 548 28.75 -0.59 -10.38
N VAL A 549 29.67 -0.27 -9.47
CA VAL A 549 30.08 -1.18 -8.38
C VAL A 549 29.28 -0.87 -7.12
N ARG A 550 28.31 -1.73 -6.79
CA ARG A 550 27.33 -1.49 -5.72
C ARG A 550 27.86 -1.77 -4.31
N SER A 551 28.72 -2.77 -4.18
CA SER A 551 29.32 -3.24 -2.92
C SER A 551 30.63 -3.97 -3.19
N LEU A 552 31.51 -4.06 -2.17
CA LEU A 552 32.77 -4.80 -2.24
C LEU A 552 33.14 -5.44 -0.90
N ALA A 553 33.95 -6.51 -0.94
CA ALA A 553 34.46 -7.18 0.27
C ALA A 553 35.81 -7.85 0.02
N TRP A 554 36.79 -7.67 0.91
CA TRP A 554 38.07 -8.39 0.87
C TRP A 554 37.93 -9.80 1.43
N SER A 555 38.69 -10.76 0.90
CA SER A 555 38.91 -12.04 1.58
C SER A 555 39.71 -11.82 2.88
N PRO A 556 39.52 -12.64 3.93
CA PRO A 556 40.24 -12.46 5.20
C PRO A 556 41.77 -12.58 5.09
N ASP A 557 42.26 -13.25 4.05
CA ASP A 557 43.69 -13.40 3.75
C ASP A 557 44.25 -12.34 2.79
N GLY A 558 43.41 -11.41 2.32
CA GLY A 558 43.77 -10.31 1.43
C GLY A 558 44.09 -10.69 -0.02
N LYS A 559 44.03 -11.98 -0.38
CA LYS A 559 44.38 -12.47 -1.73
C LYS A 559 43.27 -12.32 -2.76
N SER A 560 42.06 -11.91 -2.36
CA SER A 560 40.96 -11.68 -3.29
C SER A 560 40.08 -10.51 -2.84
N LEU A 561 39.54 -9.78 -3.81
CA LEU A 561 38.49 -8.80 -3.61
C LEU A 561 37.23 -9.26 -4.35
N ALA A 562 36.09 -9.26 -3.68
CA ALA A 562 34.78 -9.44 -4.30
C ALA A 562 34.17 -8.08 -4.66
N THR A 563 33.58 -7.95 -5.84
CA THR A 563 32.75 -6.79 -6.25
C THR A 563 31.35 -7.23 -6.67
N GLY A 564 30.35 -6.41 -6.37
CA GLY A 564 28.97 -6.58 -6.81
C GLY A 564 28.65 -5.57 -7.90
N ASP A 565 28.73 -6.00 -9.16
CA ASP A 565 28.62 -5.15 -10.34
C ASP A 565 27.21 -5.19 -10.92
N LEU A 566 26.70 -4.05 -11.39
CA LEU A 566 25.51 -3.95 -12.24
C LEU A 566 25.91 -3.53 -13.65
N ASP A 567 25.41 -4.27 -14.65
CA ASP A 567 25.38 -3.85 -16.05
C ASP A 567 24.14 -2.98 -16.30
N ASP A 568 24.32 -1.72 -16.69
CA ASP A 568 23.20 -0.81 -16.96
C ASP A 568 22.44 -1.15 -18.26
N GLU A 569 23.09 -1.80 -19.23
CA GLU A 569 22.50 -2.14 -20.54
C GLU A 569 21.75 -3.47 -20.48
N THR A 570 22.32 -4.50 -19.88
CA THR A 570 21.67 -5.83 -19.76
C THR A 570 20.88 -6.01 -18.46
N GLN A 571 21.03 -5.11 -17.49
CA GLN A 571 20.52 -5.24 -16.11
C GLN A 571 21.01 -6.50 -15.37
N VAL A 572 22.03 -7.20 -15.91
CA VAL A 572 22.61 -8.38 -15.27
C VAL A 572 23.52 -7.97 -14.11
N VAL A 573 23.29 -8.60 -12.97
CA VAL A 573 24.08 -8.41 -11.76
C VAL A 573 25.12 -9.52 -11.69
N ALA A 574 26.40 -9.13 -11.65
CA ALA A 574 27.53 -10.04 -11.55
C ALA A 574 28.23 -9.86 -10.20
N VAL A 575 28.54 -10.96 -9.51
CA VAL A 575 29.49 -10.91 -8.39
C VAL A 575 30.82 -11.47 -8.90
N ARG A 576 31.85 -10.64 -8.95
CA ARG A 576 33.19 -11.02 -9.45
C ARG A 576 34.17 -11.18 -8.30
N LEU A 577 35.11 -12.10 -8.46
CA LEU A 577 36.32 -12.20 -7.64
C LEU A 577 37.52 -11.73 -8.45
N TRP A 578 38.34 -10.88 -7.84
CA TRP A 578 39.54 -10.29 -8.43
C TRP A 578 40.78 -10.65 -7.62
N ASP A 579 41.90 -10.87 -8.30
CA ASP A 579 43.23 -10.81 -7.69
C ASP A 579 43.61 -9.32 -7.56
N PRO A 580 43.75 -8.77 -6.33
CA PRO A 580 44.05 -7.36 -6.12
C PRO A 580 45.50 -6.99 -6.49
N ALA A 581 46.43 -7.94 -6.55
CA ALA A 581 47.83 -7.69 -6.90
C ALA A 581 48.00 -7.56 -8.42
N THR A 582 47.43 -8.48 -9.21
CA THR A 582 47.51 -8.43 -10.68
C THR A 582 46.38 -7.63 -11.34
N GLY A 583 45.24 -7.48 -10.66
CA GLY A 583 44.01 -6.91 -11.20
C GLY A 583 43.22 -7.82 -12.14
N LYS A 584 43.58 -9.11 -12.21
CA LYS A 584 42.86 -10.08 -13.05
C LYS A 584 41.58 -10.54 -12.36
N GLU A 585 40.53 -10.73 -13.15
CA GLU A 585 39.36 -11.48 -12.70
C GLU A 585 39.75 -12.95 -12.48
N LEU A 586 39.45 -13.48 -11.30
CA LEU A 586 39.65 -14.87 -10.91
C LEU A 586 38.42 -15.73 -11.23
N ARG A 587 37.21 -15.17 -11.04
CA ARG A 587 35.94 -15.88 -11.23
C ARG A 587 34.74 -14.93 -11.27
N GLN A 588 33.81 -15.18 -12.20
CA GLN A 588 32.46 -14.63 -12.15
C GLN A 588 31.50 -15.62 -11.46
N MET A 589 30.72 -15.14 -10.49
CA MET A 589 29.63 -15.89 -9.86
C MET A 589 28.32 -15.62 -10.62
N GLN A 590 27.74 -16.66 -11.21
CA GLN A 590 26.52 -16.53 -12.02
C GLN A 590 25.27 -16.56 -11.12
N MET A 591 24.53 -15.45 -11.07
CA MET A 591 23.29 -15.32 -10.30
C MET A 591 22.13 -16.05 -10.99
N ASN A 592 21.93 -17.33 -10.68
CA ASN A 592 20.80 -18.10 -11.21
C ASN A 592 19.49 -17.71 -10.52
N GLY A 593 18.75 -16.75 -11.08
CA GLY A 593 17.40 -16.38 -10.61
C GLY A 593 16.84 -15.10 -11.23
N ALA A 594 15.87 -14.48 -10.54
CA ALA A 594 15.34 -13.17 -10.92
C ALA A 594 16.35 -12.07 -10.58
N VAL A 595 16.36 -11.02 -11.41
CA VAL A 595 17.33 -9.93 -11.35
C VAL A 595 17.18 -9.16 -10.04
N GLY A 596 18.25 -9.16 -9.24
CA GLY A 596 18.32 -8.43 -7.98
C GLY A 596 19.75 -7.96 -7.71
N MET A 597 19.87 -6.69 -7.35
CA MET A 597 21.13 -5.97 -7.16
C MET A 597 21.97 -6.57 -6.03
N ALA A 598 23.29 -6.69 -6.23
CA ALA A 598 24.25 -7.09 -5.21
C ALA A 598 24.52 -5.91 -4.25
N GLU A 599 23.74 -5.79 -3.18
CA GLU A 599 23.62 -4.57 -2.37
C GLU A 599 24.48 -4.57 -1.11
N SER A 600 24.99 -5.75 -0.72
CA SER A 600 26.04 -5.92 0.28
C SER A 600 26.77 -7.24 0.05
N LEU A 601 28.10 -7.22 0.05
CA LEU A 601 28.95 -8.41 0.05
C LEU A 601 29.66 -8.58 1.40
N ALA A 602 29.93 -9.83 1.79
CA ALA A 602 30.79 -10.15 2.93
C ALA A 602 31.41 -11.55 2.79
N PHE A 603 32.65 -11.73 3.21
CA PHE A 603 33.23 -13.05 3.43
C PHE A 603 32.97 -13.53 4.87
N THR A 604 32.85 -14.84 5.04
CA THR A 604 33.05 -15.50 6.34
C THR A 604 34.50 -15.34 6.80
N ALA A 605 34.73 -15.33 8.12
CA ALA A 605 36.07 -15.11 8.70
C ALA A 605 37.11 -16.19 8.32
N ASP A 606 36.66 -17.39 7.92
CA ASP A 606 37.52 -18.46 7.41
C ASP A 606 37.75 -18.41 5.89
N GLY A 607 37.14 -17.44 5.21
CA GLY A 607 37.25 -17.23 3.76
C GLY A 607 36.52 -18.26 2.89
N LYS A 608 35.83 -19.27 3.46
CA LYS A 608 35.25 -20.39 2.67
C LYS A 608 33.87 -20.12 2.11
N THR A 609 33.24 -19.01 2.49
CA THR A 609 31.93 -18.61 1.99
C THR A 609 31.88 -17.11 1.71
N LEU A 610 31.50 -16.75 0.48
CA LEU A 610 31.12 -15.40 0.09
C LEU A 610 29.60 -15.28 0.20
N ILE A 611 29.12 -14.21 0.84
CA ILE A 611 27.71 -13.93 1.09
C ILE A 611 27.32 -12.65 0.34
N CYS A 612 26.18 -12.66 -0.36
CA CYS A 612 25.60 -11.47 -0.98
C CYS A 612 24.17 -11.24 -0.48
N GLY A 613 23.89 -10.01 -0.02
CA GLY A 613 22.54 -9.48 0.12
C GLY A 613 22.04 -8.97 -1.22
N GLY A 614 20.90 -9.50 -1.68
CA GLY A 614 20.27 -9.15 -2.95
C GLY A 614 19.06 -8.23 -2.82
N SER A 615 18.60 -7.69 -3.95
CA SER A 615 17.20 -7.21 -4.06
C SER A 615 16.20 -8.38 -3.95
N HIS A 616 14.93 -8.02 -3.70
CA HIS A 616 13.83 -8.93 -3.36
C HIS A 616 14.04 -9.70 -2.05
N GLY A 617 14.90 -9.19 -1.16
CA GLY A 617 15.08 -9.72 0.19
C GLY A 617 15.86 -11.04 0.28
N VAL A 618 16.42 -11.53 -0.83
CA VAL A 618 17.13 -12.82 -0.91
C VAL A 618 18.60 -12.65 -0.54
N ILE A 619 19.13 -13.55 0.29
CA ILE A 619 20.56 -13.67 0.56
C ILE A 619 21.09 -14.94 -0.11
N ARG A 620 22.24 -14.84 -0.78
CA ARG A 620 22.92 -15.95 -1.44
C ARG A 620 24.31 -16.19 -0.86
N LEU A 621 24.74 -17.45 -0.92
CA LEU A 621 26.01 -17.92 -0.39
C LEU A 621 26.74 -18.70 -1.49
N TRP A 622 28.04 -18.47 -1.69
CA TRP A 622 28.88 -19.24 -2.63
C TRP A 622 30.16 -19.71 -1.98
N ASP A 623 30.70 -20.81 -2.49
CA ASP A 623 32.10 -21.16 -2.34
C ASP A 623 32.98 -20.26 -3.24
N PRO A 624 33.90 -19.45 -2.71
CA PRO A 624 34.70 -18.56 -3.55
C PRO A 624 35.77 -19.28 -4.37
N ALA A 625 36.23 -20.46 -3.94
CA ALA A 625 37.26 -21.23 -4.65
C ALA A 625 36.69 -21.92 -5.90
N THR A 626 35.52 -22.56 -5.77
CA THR A 626 34.86 -23.30 -6.86
C THR A 626 33.83 -22.48 -7.63
N GLY A 627 33.19 -21.51 -6.98
CA GLY A 627 32.04 -20.75 -7.50
C GLY A 627 30.68 -21.44 -7.31
N ALA A 628 30.63 -22.58 -6.64
CA ALA A 628 29.37 -23.28 -6.39
C ALA A 628 28.47 -22.50 -5.41
N GLU A 629 27.19 -22.34 -5.76
CA GLU A 629 26.20 -21.75 -4.85
C GLU A 629 25.84 -22.73 -3.72
N LYS A 630 25.95 -22.26 -2.47
CA LYS A 630 25.66 -22.96 -1.21
C LYS A 630 24.27 -22.60 -0.64
N SER A 631 23.55 -21.66 -1.25
CA SER A 631 22.22 -21.20 -0.84
C SER A 631 21.20 -22.35 -0.79
N PRO A 632 20.31 -22.42 0.22
CA PRO A 632 19.16 -23.33 0.21
C PRO A 632 18.26 -23.08 -1.02
N THR A 633 17.97 -24.13 -1.78
CA THR A 633 17.18 -24.02 -3.01
C THR A 633 15.76 -23.53 -2.71
N GLY A 634 15.37 -22.41 -3.30
CA GLY A 634 14.03 -21.81 -3.21
C GLY A 634 13.70 -21.07 -4.50
N LEU A 635 12.52 -20.43 -4.58
CA LEU A 635 12.09 -19.76 -5.81
C LEU A 635 13.08 -18.66 -6.23
N PRO A 636 13.29 -18.43 -7.53
CA PRO A 636 14.31 -17.50 -8.02
C PRO A 636 14.01 -16.02 -7.71
N GLY A 637 12.78 -15.67 -7.31
CA GLY A 637 12.35 -14.32 -7.01
C GLY A 637 10.92 -14.26 -6.43
N PRO A 638 10.37 -13.04 -6.27
CA PRO A 638 9.03 -12.83 -5.71
C PRO A 638 7.94 -13.24 -6.69
N VAL A 639 6.91 -13.94 -6.21
CA VAL A 639 5.77 -14.33 -7.06
C VAL A 639 4.82 -13.15 -7.19
N ARG A 640 4.44 -12.80 -8.43
CA ARG A 640 3.58 -11.63 -8.73
C ARG A 640 2.20 -12.00 -9.27
N HIS A 641 2.09 -13.13 -9.96
CA HIS A 641 0.87 -13.60 -10.60
C HIS A 641 0.75 -15.11 -10.44
N MET A 642 -0.48 -15.62 -10.38
CA MET A 642 -0.79 -17.04 -10.34
C MET A 642 -2.07 -17.32 -11.12
N ALA A 643 -2.17 -18.52 -11.70
CA ALA A 643 -3.39 -19.05 -12.30
C ALA A 643 -3.46 -20.57 -12.02
N VAL A 644 -4.66 -21.10 -11.78
CA VAL A 644 -4.90 -22.54 -11.67
C VAL A 644 -5.69 -22.98 -12.90
N SER A 645 -5.39 -24.16 -13.44
CA SER A 645 -6.15 -24.74 -14.56
C SER A 645 -7.60 -25.01 -14.15
N PRO A 646 -8.60 -24.89 -15.05
CA PRO A 646 -10.01 -25.13 -14.73
C PRO A 646 -10.30 -26.53 -14.15
N ASP A 647 -9.46 -27.53 -14.47
CA ASP A 647 -9.56 -28.89 -13.92
C ASP A 647 -8.92 -29.06 -12.53
N GLY A 648 -8.34 -27.99 -11.97
CA GLY A 648 -7.72 -27.96 -10.65
C GLY A 648 -6.39 -28.68 -10.50
N LYS A 649 -5.79 -29.22 -11.58
CA LYS A 649 -4.58 -30.05 -11.49
C LYS A 649 -3.26 -29.30 -11.66
N THR A 650 -3.24 -28.14 -12.32
CA THR A 650 -2.01 -27.39 -12.61
C THR A 650 -2.08 -25.99 -12.03
N LEU A 651 -1.04 -25.60 -11.27
CA LEU A 651 -0.78 -24.21 -10.88
C LEU A 651 0.32 -23.64 -11.78
N ALA A 652 0.05 -22.51 -12.42
CA ALA A 652 1.06 -21.67 -13.04
C ALA A 652 1.35 -20.46 -12.12
N PHE A 653 2.62 -20.14 -11.87
CA PHE A 653 3.02 -18.97 -11.09
C PHE A 653 4.25 -18.28 -11.69
N SER A 654 4.35 -16.94 -11.61
CA SER A 654 5.56 -16.23 -12.05
C SER A 654 6.67 -16.34 -11.00
N ALA A 655 7.92 -16.53 -11.45
CA ALA A 655 9.09 -16.44 -10.57
C ALA A 655 10.28 -15.75 -11.25
N ARG A 656 10.81 -16.36 -12.33
CA ARG A 656 11.69 -15.71 -13.32
C ARG A 656 10.99 -15.83 -14.67
N ASP A 657 10.77 -17.08 -15.03
CA ASP A 657 9.87 -17.56 -16.06
C ASP A 657 8.52 -17.96 -15.39
N ILE A 658 7.57 -18.49 -16.17
CA ILE A 658 6.34 -19.08 -15.62
C ILE A 658 6.64 -20.52 -15.18
N THR A 659 6.55 -20.80 -13.88
CA THR A 659 6.71 -22.16 -13.34
C THR A 659 5.37 -22.90 -13.33
N LEU A 660 5.38 -24.17 -13.76
CA LEU A 660 4.24 -25.07 -13.79
C LEU A 660 4.38 -26.15 -12.70
N TRP A 661 3.33 -26.30 -11.89
CA TRP A 661 3.31 -27.19 -10.74
C TRP A 661 2.06 -28.08 -10.75
N ASP A 662 2.26 -29.37 -10.58
CA ASP A 662 1.20 -30.39 -10.46
C ASP A 662 0.66 -30.37 -9.02
N LEU A 663 -0.61 -30.00 -8.88
CA LEU A 663 -1.34 -29.92 -7.61
C LEU A 663 -1.79 -31.28 -7.07
N THR A 664 -1.69 -32.34 -7.88
CA THR A 664 -2.05 -33.73 -7.52
C THR A 664 -0.83 -34.53 -7.09
N ALA A 665 0.28 -34.40 -7.83
CA ALA A 665 1.56 -35.03 -7.50
C ALA A 665 2.50 -34.12 -6.66
N GLU A 666 2.03 -32.93 -6.30
CA GLU A 666 2.70 -31.90 -5.50
C GLU A 666 4.19 -31.68 -5.86
N ARG A 667 4.43 -31.46 -7.17
CA ARG A 667 5.78 -31.29 -7.75
C ARG A 667 5.80 -30.33 -8.93
N GLU A 668 6.98 -29.77 -9.22
CA GLU A 668 7.22 -29.03 -10.46
C GLU A 668 7.18 -29.97 -11.68
N ILE A 669 6.55 -29.51 -12.76
CA ILE A 669 6.46 -30.23 -14.05
C ILE A 669 7.15 -29.48 -15.21
N GLY A 670 7.63 -28.26 -14.96
CA GLY A 670 8.52 -27.52 -15.86
C GLY A 670 8.29 -26.02 -15.83
N THR A 671 8.91 -25.31 -16.77
CA THR A 671 8.79 -23.86 -16.95
C THR A 671 8.42 -23.50 -18.38
N LEU A 672 7.69 -22.40 -18.57
CA LEU A 672 7.45 -21.77 -19.87
C LEU A 672 8.27 -20.46 -19.94
N PRO A 673 9.16 -20.30 -20.94
CA PRO A 673 10.17 -19.24 -20.92
C PRO A 673 9.59 -17.85 -21.21
N GLY A 674 10.12 -16.85 -20.51
CA GLY A 674 9.80 -15.44 -20.69
C GLY A 674 9.37 -14.74 -19.41
N HIS A 675 9.74 -13.46 -19.27
CA HIS A 675 9.22 -12.60 -18.22
C HIS A 675 7.79 -12.19 -18.59
N HIS A 676 6.80 -12.58 -17.78
CA HIS A 676 5.38 -12.36 -18.05
C HIS A 676 4.68 -11.76 -16.83
N TRP A 677 4.08 -10.58 -17.02
CA TRP A 677 3.46 -9.80 -15.92
C TRP A 677 2.11 -10.40 -15.50
N SER A 678 1.35 -10.87 -16.49
CA SER A 678 0.07 -11.56 -16.31
C SER A 678 -0.05 -12.70 -17.32
N PHE A 679 -0.67 -13.79 -16.89
CA PHE A 679 -0.96 -14.97 -17.70
C PHE A 679 -2.18 -15.70 -17.14
N THR A 680 -2.90 -16.42 -18.00
CA THR A 680 -4.09 -17.19 -17.61
C THR A 680 -4.21 -18.47 -18.43
N PHE A 681 -4.88 -19.48 -17.86
CA PHE A 681 -5.33 -20.66 -18.59
C PHE A 681 -6.54 -20.33 -19.47
N ALA A 682 -6.65 -21.01 -20.60
CA ALA A 682 -7.89 -21.09 -21.37
C ALA A 682 -8.87 -22.07 -20.67
N PRO A 683 -10.18 -22.04 -21.02
CA PRO A 683 -11.17 -22.98 -20.50
C PRO A 683 -10.85 -24.46 -20.73
N ASP A 684 -9.96 -24.79 -21.67
CA ASP A 684 -9.53 -26.17 -21.96
C ASP A 684 -8.54 -26.75 -20.92
N GLY A 685 -7.98 -25.92 -20.04
CA GLY A 685 -6.94 -26.28 -19.06
C GLY A 685 -5.59 -26.73 -19.63
N LYS A 686 -5.42 -26.71 -20.96
CA LYS A 686 -4.21 -27.16 -21.68
C LYS A 686 -3.48 -26.01 -22.35
N THR A 687 -4.18 -24.93 -22.66
CA THR A 687 -3.62 -23.72 -23.28
C THR A 687 -3.41 -22.64 -22.22
N LEU A 688 -2.27 -21.96 -22.25
CA LEU A 688 -1.95 -20.79 -21.43
C LEU A 688 -1.63 -19.61 -22.34
N ALA A 689 -2.08 -18.41 -22.01
CA ALA A 689 -1.65 -17.16 -22.66
C ALA A 689 -0.99 -16.23 -21.65
N GLY A 690 0.03 -15.48 -22.07
CA GLY A 690 0.79 -14.58 -21.21
C GLY A 690 1.35 -13.38 -21.96
N GLY A 691 1.18 -12.19 -21.37
CA GLY A 691 1.64 -10.91 -21.92
C GLY A 691 2.98 -10.51 -21.31
N ASN A 692 3.84 -9.87 -22.10
CA ASN A 692 5.12 -9.34 -21.62
C ASN A 692 5.32 -7.86 -21.95
N ASP A 693 6.39 -7.32 -21.38
CA ASP A 693 6.93 -5.98 -21.51
C ASP A 693 7.74 -5.75 -22.81
N MET A 694 7.90 -6.79 -23.64
CA MET A 694 8.72 -6.82 -24.85
C MET A 694 7.86 -6.95 -26.13
N ASN A 695 6.77 -6.19 -26.21
CA ASN A 695 5.80 -6.16 -27.31
C ASN A 695 5.13 -7.51 -27.65
N GLY A 696 5.16 -8.49 -26.75
CA GLY A 696 4.82 -9.89 -27.03
C GLY A 696 3.64 -10.47 -26.24
N LEU A 697 2.67 -11.06 -26.94
CA LEU A 697 1.67 -11.97 -26.39
C LEU A 697 2.02 -13.40 -26.81
N ASN A 698 2.36 -14.24 -25.83
CA ASN A 698 2.70 -15.65 -26.03
C ASN A 698 1.50 -16.55 -25.69
N VAL A 699 1.34 -17.63 -26.45
CA VAL A 699 0.35 -18.70 -26.18
C VAL A 699 1.06 -20.04 -26.23
N TRP A 700 0.93 -20.86 -25.18
CA TRP A 700 1.58 -22.17 -25.06
C TRP A 700 0.59 -23.30 -24.85
N ASP A 701 0.97 -24.48 -25.31
CA ASP A 701 0.45 -25.78 -24.87
C ASP A 701 1.23 -26.19 -23.63
N VAL A 702 0.52 -26.26 -22.49
CA VAL A 702 1.05 -26.59 -21.15
C VAL A 702 1.39 -28.07 -21.05
N THR A 703 0.73 -28.94 -21.83
CA THR A 703 0.94 -30.39 -21.81
C THR A 703 2.23 -30.75 -22.54
N GLY A 704 2.42 -30.21 -23.75
CA GLY A 704 3.65 -30.32 -24.53
C GLY A 704 4.77 -29.37 -24.07
N ARG A 705 4.45 -28.38 -23.22
CA ARG A 705 5.32 -27.26 -22.81
C ARG A 705 5.94 -26.52 -24.00
N ARG A 706 5.16 -26.34 -25.08
CA ARG A 706 5.59 -25.70 -26.33
C ARG A 706 4.84 -24.40 -26.58
N LEU A 707 5.52 -23.43 -27.18
CA LEU A 707 4.89 -22.24 -27.74
C LEU A 707 4.03 -22.66 -28.95
N LEU A 708 2.75 -22.30 -28.94
CA LEU A 708 1.79 -22.51 -30.03
C LEU A 708 1.72 -21.30 -30.96
N SER A 709 1.70 -20.11 -30.37
CA SER A 709 1.63 -18.84 -31.10
C SER A 709 2.37 -17.74 -30.33
N GLN A 710 2.96 -16.81 -31.06
CA GLN A 710 3.54 -15.58 -30.52
C GLN A 710 3.11 -14.42 -31.42
N VAL A 711 2.32 -13.51 -30.86
CA VAL A 711 2.03 -12.22 -31.47
C VAL A 711 3.11 -11.26 -31.00
N LYS A 712 3.77 -10.59 -31.95
CA LYS A 712 4.66 -9.46 -31.68
C LYS A 712 4.10 -8.22 -32.37
N VAL A 713 3.81 -7.19 -31.59
CA VAL A 713 3.57 -5.85 -32.13
C VAL A 713 4.92 -5.23 -32.49
N ASP A 714 4.97 -4.48 -33.58
CA ASP A 714 6.15 -3.73 -34.01
C ASP A 714 5.91 -2.24 -33.73
N PRO A 715 6.47 -1.68 -32.64
CA PRO A 715 6.13 -0.32 -32.20
C PRO A 715 6.37 0.73 -33.29
N GLN A 716 7.43 0.59 -34.09
CA GLN A 716 7.78 1.56 -35.13
C GLN A 716 6.74 1.62 -36.25
N LYS A 717 6.03 0.51 -36.54
CA LYS A 717 4.93 0.50 -37.50
C LYS A 717 3.67 1.23 -37.00
N GLU A 718 3.56 1.45 -35.69
CA GLU A 718 2.43 2.11 -35.04
C GLU A 718 2.81 3.53 -34.52
N ASN A 719 3.99 4.05 -34.88
CA ASN A 719 4.56 5.31 -34.38
C ASN A 719 4.81 5.35 -32.85
N LEU A 720 5.03 4.16 -32.27
CA LEU A 720 5.27 3.90 -30.86
C LEU A 720 6.74 3.52 -30.60
N LYS A 721 7.20 3.79 -29.39
CA LYS A 721 8.53 3.43 -28.89
C LYS A 721 8.57 2.05 -28.24
N TRP A 722 7.48 1.62 -27.61
CA TRP A 722 7.25 0.27 -27.08
C TRP A 722 5.77 0.04 -26.75
N VAL A 723 5.39 -1.24 -26.61
CA VAL A 723 4.07 -1.75 -26.23
C VAL A 723 4.25 -2.83 -25.16
N ALA A 724 3.55 -2.74 -24.03
CA ALA A 724 3.56 -3.77 -23.00
C ALA A 724 2.17 -4.38 -22.79
N PHE A 725 2.09 -5.70 -22.66
CA PHE A 725 0.86 -6.44 -22.36
C PHE A 725 0.81 -6.78 -20.87
N ASP A 726 0.42 -5.80 -20.06
CA ASP A 726 0.44 -5.88 -18.60
C ASP A 726 -0.57 -6.88 -18.01
N CYS A 727 -1.72 -7.08 -18.67
CA CYS A 727 -2.82 -7.92 -18.21
C CYS A 727 -3.42 -8.77 -19.35
N VAL A 728 -3.77 -10.04 -19.09
CA VAL A 728 -4.33 -10.98 -20.09
C VAL A 728 -5.52 -11.78 -19.54
N ALA A 729 -6.58 -11.96 -20.34
CA ALA A 729 -7.72 -12.83 -20.03
C ALA A 729 -8.23 -13.59 -21.28
N PHE A 730 -8.76 -14.80 -21.10
CA PHE A 730 -9.50 -15.53 -22.14
C PHE A 730 -11.01 -15.28 -22.03
N SER A 731 -11.72 -15.32 -23.15
CA SER A 731 -13.17 -15.47 -23.17
C SER A 731 -13.60 -16.84 -22.60
N PRO A 732 -14.82 -16.98 -22.03
CA PRO A 732 -15.30 -18.26 -21.49
C PRO A 732 -15.42 -19.40 -22.50
N ASP A 733 -15.41 -19.09 -23.81
CA ASP A 733 -15.37 -20.08 -24.90
C ASP A 733 -13.96 -20.34 -25.46
N GLY A 734 -12.93 -19.69 -24.90
CA GLY A 734 -11.51 -19.81 -25.27
C GLY A 734 -11.12 -19.18 -26.62
N LYS A 735 -12.06 -18.66 -27.42
CA LYS A 735 -11.79 -18.20 -28.81
C LYS A 735 -11.16 -16.83 -28.90
N VAL A 736 -11.28 -16.01 -27.85
CA VAL A 736 -10.76 -14.63 -27.80
C VAL A 736 -9.82 -14.47 -26.61
N ILE A 737 -8.68 -13.83 -26.84
CA ILE A 737 -7.81 -13.30 -25.79
C ILE A 737 -8.04 -11.79 -25.71
N ALA A 738 -8.33 -11.25 -24.53
CA ALA A 738 -8.25 -9.83 -24.26
C ALA A 738 -6.91 -9.52 -23.59
N THR A 739 -6.21 -8.50 -24.08
CA THR A 739 -5.04 -7.93 -23.40
C THR A 739 -5.29 -6.46 -23.07
N ALA A 740 -4.85 -6.03 -21.89
CA ALA A 740 -4.80 -4.61 -21.51
C ALA A 740 -3.34 -4.24 -21.24
N GLY A 741 -2.92 -3.08 -21.73
CA GLY A 741 -1.51 -2.72 -21.80
C GLY A 741 -1.22 -1.23 -21.92
N ARG A 742 0.07 -0.88 -21.94
CA ARG A 742 0.59 0.49 -22.04
C ARG A 742 1.40 0.68 -23.30
N GLU A 743 1.37 1.92 -23.79
CA GLU A 743 2.07 2.36 -25.00
C GLU A 743 2.74 3.72 -24.76
N LEU A 744 3.76 4.03 -25.56
CA LEU A 744 4.50 5.29 -25.51
C LEU A 744 4.80 5.80 -26.92
N ASN A 745 4.39 7.02 -27.24
CA ASN A 745 4.61 7.64 -28.56
C ASN A 745 6.08 8.01 -28.81
N GLU A 746 6.52 8.00 -30.07
CA GLU A 746 7.88 8.44 -30.44
C GLU A 746 8.14 9.94 -30.20
N THR A 747 7.11 10.79 -30.29
CA THR A 747 7.22 12.26 -30.19
C THR A 747 7.43 12.81 -28.77
N ALA A 748 7.45 11.95 -27.74
CA ALA A 748 7.63 12.33 -26.33
C ALA A 748 9.08 12.76 -26.00
N GLY A 749 9.45 13.97 -26.45
CA GLY A 749 10.82 14.49 -26.39
C GLY A 749 11.26 15.04 -25.03
N ARG A 750 12.19 14.32 -24.38
CA ARG A 750 13.10 14.73 -23.27
C ARG A 750 12.51 15.28 -21.95
N GLU A 751 11.28 15.77 -21.86
CA GLU A 751 10.66 16.15 -20.57
C GLU A 751 9.60 15.12 -20.12
N LEU A 752 9.99 14.25 -19.18
CA LEU A 752 9.16 13.17 -18.66
C LEU A 752 8.08 13.66 -17.67
N ASN A 753 7.05 14.31 -18.20
CA ASN A 753 5.76 14.45 -17.53
C ASN A 753 4.80 13.35 -18.02
N GLY A 754 4.02 12.75 -17.11
CA GLY A 754 3.24 11.54 -17.38
C GLY A 754 1.92 11.74 -18.14
N SER A 755 1.92 12.47 -19.25
CA SER A 755 0.75 12.68 -20.11
C SER A 755 0.65 11.72 -21.30
N ASP A 756 1.77 11.13 -21.73
CA ASP A 756 1.92 10.55 -23.07
C ASP A 756 1.83 9.00 -23.08
N ARG A 757 1.08 8.44 -22.12
CA ARG A 757 0.75 7.01 -22.04
C ARG A 757 -0.77 6.84 -22.10
N TYR A 758 -1.22 5.89 -22.91
CA TYR A 758 -2.62 5.51 -22.98
C TYR A 758 -2.77 4.03 -22.62
N PRO A 759 -3.78 3.64 -21.82
CA PRO A 759 -4.14 2.25 -21.68
C PRO A 759 -4.88 1.80 -22.94
N VAL A 760 -4.44 0.68 -23.51
CA VAL A 760 -5.04 0.11 -24.72
C VAL A 760 -5.50 -1.31 -24.43
N VAL A 761 -6.70 -1.62 -24.90
CA VAL A 761 -7.34 -2.94 -24.79
C VAL A 761 -7.44 -3.53 -26.19
N ARG A 762 -6.69 -4.60 -26.46
CA ARG A 762 -6.72 -5.33 -27.74
C ARG A 762 -7.38 -6.69 -27.55
N LEU A 763 -8.19 -7.09 -28.53
CA LEU A 763 -8.81 -8.41 -28.61
C LEU A 763 -8.15 -9.20 -29.74
N TRP A 764 -7.81 -10.47 -29.46
CA TRP A 764 -7.09 -11.35 -30.37
C TRP A 764 -7.84 -12.66 -30.56
N GLU A 765 -7.80 -13.21 -31.77
CA GLU A 765 -8.37 -14.50 -32.12
C GLU A 765 -7.38 -15.62 -31.72
N THR A 766 -7.73 -16.42 -30.71
CA THR A 766 -6.81 -17.39 -30.07
C THR A 766 -6.13 -18.33 -31.07
N ALA A 767 -6.87 -18.78 -32.09
CA ALA A 767 -6.39 -19.77 -33.06
C ALA A 767 -5.43 -19.20 -34.12
N THR A 768 -5.41 -17.88 -34.33
CA THR A 768 -4.65 -17.23 -35.43
C THR A 768 -3.66 -16.18 -34.93
N GLY A 769 -3.81 -15.69 -33.69
CA GLY A 769 -3.09 -14.51 -33.18
C GLY A 769 -3.54 -13.18 -33.79
N ARG A 770 -4.58 -13.17 -34.63
CA ARG A 770 -5.04 -11.97 -35.35
C ARG A 770 -5.79 -11.02 -34.42
N GLN A 771 -5.47 -9.73 -34.50
CA GLN A 771 -6.22 -8.68 -33.80
C GLN A 771 -7.65 -8.57 -34.39
N ILE A 772 -8.65 -8.69 -33.52
CA ILE A 772 -10.08 -8.58 -33.85
C ILE A 772 -10.56 -7.13 -33.68
N ARG A 773 -10.16 -6.49 -32.58
CA ARG A 773 -10.66 -5.17 -32.16
C ARG A 773 -9.64 -4.49 -31.24
N GLU A 774 -9.67 -3.17 -31.23
CA GLU A 774 -8.93 -2.34 -30.30
C GLU A 774 -9.86 -1.32 -29.63
N HIS A 775 -9.51 -0.91 -28.42
CA HIS A 775 -10.13 0.19 -27.71
C HIS A 775 -9.06 0.95 -26.92
N CYS A 776 -8.92 2.26 -27.20
CA CYS A 776 -7.88 3.12 -26.65
C CYS A 776 -8.54 4.30 -25.93
N TYR A 777 -8.23 4.49 -24.65
CA TYR A 777 -8.85 5.53 -23.82
C TYR A 777 -8.07 6.85 -23.90
N LYS A 778 -8.32 7.64 -24.96
CA LYS A 778 -7.53 8.86 -25.27
C LYS A 778 -7.88 10.10 -24.43
N ASP A 779 -9.09 10.15 -23.85
CA ASP A 779 -9.62 11.35 -23.15
C ASP A 779 -9.55 11.29 -21.61
N GLU A 780 -9.04 10.21 -21.02
CA GLU A 780 -8.96 10.02 -19.56
C GLU A 780 -7.53 9.73 -19.10
N ILE A 781 -7.06 10.43 -18.06
CA ILE A 781 -5.67 10.39 -17.57
C ILE A 781 -5.42 9.14 -16.69
N TYR A 782 -5.28 7.99 -17.36
CA TYR A 782 -4.83 6.73 -16.78
C TYR A 782 -3.30 6.59 -16.84
N ASP A 783 -2.66 6.10 -15.78
CA ASP A 783 -1.20 5.84 -15.77
C ASP A 783 -0.89 4.38 -16.14
N MET A 784 -1.63 3.43 -15.56
CA MET A 784 -1.49 1.99 -15.84
C MET A 784 -2.85 1.26 -15.80
N PRO A 785 -3.13 0.32 -16.73
CA PRO A 785 -4.22 -0.64 -16.59
C PRO A 785 -3.87 -1.65 -15.49
N GLY A 786 -4.85 -2.00 -14.64
CA GLY A 786 -4.65 -2.85 -13.47
C GLY A 786 -5.16 -4.28 -13.60
N SER A 787 -6.07 -4.56 -14.55
CA SER A 787 -6.66 -5.88 -14.75
C SER A 787 -7.51 -5.91 -16.02
N VAL A 788 -7.72 -7.10 -16.56
CA VAL A 788 -8.76 -7.41 -17.55
C VAL A 788 -9.46 -8.71 -17.17
N ALA A 789 -10.79 -8.78 -17.28
CA ALA A 789 -11.58 -9.98 -16.99
C ALA A 789 -12.89 -10.00 -17.78
N PHE A 790 -13.22 -11.15 -18.38
CA PHE A 790 -14.55 -11.38 -18.94
C PHE A 790 -15.55 -11.77 -17.83
N SER A 791 -16.83 -11.48 -18.03
CA SER A 791 -17.90 -12.12 -17.25
C SER A 791 -17.99 -13.62 -17.59
N PRO A 792 -18.48 -14.49 -16.69
CA PRO A 792 -18.56 -15.94 -16.94
C PRO A 792 -19.44 -16.35 -18.13
N ASP A 793 -20.37 -15.49 -18.56
CA ASP A 793 -21.23 -15.67 -19.74
C ASP A 793 -20.64 -15.07 -21.03
N GLY A 794 -19.50 -14.38 -20.94
CA GLY A 794 -18.81 -13.72 -22.05
C GLY A 794 -19.48 -12.44 -22.57
N THR A 795 -20.56 -11.96 -21.95
CA THR A 795 -21.31 -10.78 -22.42
C THR A 795 -20.62 -9.45 -22.12
N LEU A 796 -19.79 -9.41 -21.07
CA LEU A 796 -19.06 -8.22 -20.64
C LEU A 796 -17.55 -8.49 -20.59
N LEU A 797 -16.77 -7.45 -20.91
CA LEU A 797 -15.34 -7.37 -20.65
C LEU A 797 -15.07 -6.18 -19.73
N VAL A 798 -14.51 -6.44 -18.56
CA VAL A 798 -14.17 -5.43 -17.56
C VAL A 798 -12.67 -5.20 -17.56
N THR A 799 -12.26 -3.93 -17.60
CA THR A 799 -10.88 -3.51 -17.37
C THR A 799 -10.83 -2.48 -16.26
N SER A 800 -9.77 -2.48 -15.46
CA SER A 800 -9.51 -1.48 -14.43
C SER A 800 -8.24 -0.69 -14.75
N GLY A 801 -8.09 0.50 -14.17
CA GLY A 801 -6.87 1.29 -14.31
C GLY A 801 -6.72 2.33 -13.19
N ALA A 802 -5.47 2.71 -12.92
CA ALA A 802 -5.14 3.78 -11.99
C ALA A 802 -5.21 5.14 -12.70
N VAL A 803 -5.89 6.12 -12.11
CA VAL A 803 -6.09 7.48 -12.65
C VAL A 803 -5.36 8.48 -11.75
N LEU A 804 -4.56 9.39 -12.30
CA LEU A 804 -3.65 10.25 -11.53
C LEU A 804 -4.33 11.23 -10.54
N GLU A 805 -5.67 11.36 -10.57
CA GLU A 805 -6.46 12.13 -9.59
C GLU A 805 -7.60 11.35 -8.89
N ARG A 806 -7.74 10.03 -9.09
CA ARG A 806 -8.86 9.22 -8.53
C ARG A 806 -8.40 7.82 -8.11
N ASP A 807 -8.99 7.28 -7.04
CA ASP A 807 -8.73 5.92 -6.53
C ASP A 807 -9.29 4.82 -7.44
N GLY A 808 -8.66 4.65 -8.60
CA GLY A 808 -9.07 3.72 -9.65
C GLY A 808 -10.26 4.20 -10.48
N ALA A 809 -10.32 3.69 -11.71
CA ALA A 809 -11.52 3.67 -12.53
C ALA A 809 -11.67 2.28 -13.19
N VAL A 810 -12.90 1.95 -13.53
CA VAL A 810 -13.29 0.67 -14.15
C VAL A 810 -14.02 1.00 -15.43
N CYS A 811 -13.68 0.31 -16.51
CA CYS A 811 -14.35 0.39 -17.80
C CYS A 811 -14.99 -0.94 -18.12
N VAL A 812 -16.27 -0.91 -18.51
CA VAL A 812 -17.04 -2.09 -18.89
C VAL A 812 -17.44 -1.99 -20.36
N LEU A 813 -16.95 -2.95 -21.14
CA LEU A 813 -17.19 -3.09 -22.56
C LEU A 813 -18.24 -4.18 -22.79
N ASP A 814 -19.31 -3.83 -23.50
CA ASP A 814 -20.33 -4.79 -23.95
C ASP A 814 -19.80 -5.58 -25.16
N MET A 815 -19.78 -6.90 -25.03
CA MET A 815 -19.31 -7.84 -26.06
C MET A 815 -20.45 -8.39 -26.93
N SER A 816 -21.71 -8.16 -26.56
CA SER A 816 -22.90 -8.53 -27.34
C SER A 816 -23.15 -7.61 -28.56
N GLY A 817 -22.50 -6.44 -28.58
CA GLY A 817 -22.65 -5.44 -29.65
C GLY A 817 -23.78 -4.43 -29.43
N ALA A 818 -24.51 -4.50 -28.31
CA ALA A 818 -25.45 -3.44 -27.94
C ALA A 818 -24.71 -2.12 -27.63
N GLN A 819 -25.31 -1.00 -28.03
CA GLN A 819 -24.67 0.33 -27.91
C GLN A 819 -24.77 0.97 -26.50
N ASP A 820 -25.39 0.32 -25.51
CA ASP A 820 -25.68 0.92 -24.21
C ASP A 820 -24.53 0.80 -23.19
N GLN A 821 -23.38 1.42 -23.53
CA GLN A 821 -22.27 1.61 -22.58
C GLN A 821 -22.62 2.52 -21.38
N SER A 822 -23.85 3.05 -21.30
CA SER A 822 -24.14 4.22 -20.48
C SER A 822 -24.32 3.91 -18.99
N ARG A 823 -25.00 2.81 -18.64
CA ARG A 823 -25.62 2.70 -17.31
C ARG A 823 -24.70 2.20 -16.21
N LEU A 824 -24.09 1.02 -16.39
CA LEU A 824 -23.23 0.43 -15.36
C LEU A 824 -21.96 1.28 -15.16
N GLN A 825 -21.36 1.73 -16.27
CA GLN A 825 -20.19 2.61 -16.30
C GLN A 825 -20.42 3.90 -15.50
N GLN A 826 -21.54 4.60 -15.74
CA GLN A 826 -21.89 5.78 -14.95
C GLN A 826 -22.15 5.47 -13.48
N MET A 827 -22.67 4.29 -13.13
CA MET A 827 -22.96 3.94 -11.73
C MET A 827 -21.67 3.62 -10.95
N ILE A 828 -20.75 2.86 -11.53
CA ILE A 828 -19.43 2.60 -10.93
C ILE A 828 -18.65 3.92 -10.78
N ASN A 829 -18.59 4.76 -11.84
CA ASN A 829 -17.93 6.06 -11.77
C ASN A 829 -18.58 7.05 -10.76
N ARG A 830 -19.88 6.93 -10.47
CA ARG A 830 -20.55 7.69 -9.39
C ARG A 830 -20.22 7.19 -7.99
N SER A 831 -19.84 5.93 -7.81
CA SER A 831 -19.35 5.40 -6.52
C SER A 831 -17.91 5.83 -6.24
N LEU A 832 -17.03 5.71 -7.25
CA LEU A 832 -15.60 6.07 -7.17
C LEU A 832 -15.37 7.60 -7.10
N GLY A 833 -16.25 8.40 -7.69
CA GLY A 833 -16.09 9.84 -7.91
C GLY A 833 -16.15 10.77 -6.69
N LYS A 834 -15.76 10.32 -5.48
CA LYS A 834 -15.81 11.14 -4.23
C LYS A 834 -14.47 11.44 -3.59
N THR A 835 -13.42 10.67 -3.85
CA THR A 835 -12.12 10.87 -3.19
C THR A 835 -11.10 11.40 -4.20
N LYS A 836 -10.76 12.70 -4.08
CA LYS A 836 -9.61 13.31 -4.77
C LYS A 836 -8.41 13.35 -3.80
N ARG A 837 -7.44 12.46 -3.99
CA ARG A 837 -6.10 12.57 -3.39
C ARG A 837 -5.05 12.21 -4.45
N ARG A 838 -4.01 13.04 -4.58
CA ARG A 838 -2.87 12.79 -5.45
C ARG A 838 -1.81 12.04 -4.65
N PHE A 839 -1.54 10.79 -5.02
CA PHE A 839 -0.41 10.02 -4.51
C PHE A 839 0.72 9.97 -5.54
N ILE A 840 1.96 9.86 -5.06
CA ILE A 840 3.17 9.65 -5.86
C ILE A 840 3.95 8.54 -5.15
N GLY A 841 3.89 7.32 -5.69
CA GLY A 841 4.45 6.12 -5.09
C GLY A 841 3.85 4.87 -5.72
N GLN A 842 4.43 3.70 -5.45
CA GLN A 842 3.87 2.43 -5.91
C GLN A 842 2.54 2.14 -5.17
N ILE A 843 1.47 1.95 -5.95
CA ILE A 843 0.15 1.49 -5.52
C ILE A 843 -0.04 0.11 -6.16
N PRO A 844 -0.59 -0.90 -5.48
CA PRO A 844 -0.88 -2.18 -6.14
C PRO A 844 -1.91 -1.99 -7.27
N GLU A 845 -1.68 -2.69 -8.38
CA GLU A 845 -2.59 -2.71 -9.53
C GLU A 845 -4.01 -3.14 -9.09
N PRO A 846 -5.08 -2.39 -9.46
CA PRO A 846 -6.45 -2.76 -9.09
C PRO A 846 -6.89 -4.01 -9.88
N ARG A 847 -6.89 -5.18 -9.24
CA ARG A 847 -7.41 -6.44 -9.77
C ARG A 847 -8.94 -6.46 -9.69
N VAL A 848 -9.60 -6.99 -10.71
CA VAL A 848 -11.05 -7.25 -10.69
C VAL A 848 -11.31 -8.76 -10.67
N ALA A 849 -12.37 -9.18 -9.97
CA ALA A 849 -12.82 -10.56 -9.94
C ALA A 849 -14.36 -10.63 -10.03
N PHE A 850 -14.88 -11.48 -10.90
CA PHE A 850 -16.29 -11.84 -10.93
C PHE A 850 -16.59 -12.99 -9.96
N SER A 851 -17.82 -13.06 -9.42
CA SER A 851 -18.32 -14.31 -8.86
C SER A 851 -18.56 -15.33 -9.98
N PRO A 852 -18.48 -16.65 -9.70
CA PRO A 852 -18.68 -17.68 -10.73
C PRO A 852 -20.07 -17.66 -11.40
N ASP A 853 -21.08 -17.09 -10.75
CA ASP A 853 -22.43 -16.90 -11.30
C ASP A 853 -22.62 -15.56 -12.06
N GLY A 854 -21.54 -14.77 -12.23
CA GLY A 854 -21.53 -13.48 -12.91
C GLY A 854 -22.29 -12.35 -12.20
N ARG A 855 -22.95 -12.63 -11.06
CA ARG A 855 -23.82 -11.65 -10.40
C ARG A 855 -23.08 -10.57 -9.62
N LEU A 856 -21.87 -10.86 -9.17
CA LEU A 856 -21.06 -9.95 -8.36
C LEU A 856 -19.72 -9.64 -9.04
N LEU A 857 -19.24 -8.42 -8.81
CA LEU A 857 -17.91 -7.95 -9.17
C LEU A 857 -17.24 -7.40 -7.92
N ALA A 858 -15.99 -7.79 -7.66
CA ALA A 858 -15.15 -7.27 -6.60
C ALA A 858 -13.89 -6.60 -7.18
N MET A 859 -13.38 -5.57 -6.52
CA MET A 859 -12.12 -4.91 -6.88
C MET A 859 -11.37 -4.44 -5.64
N ASN A 860 -10.05 -4.62 -5.56
CA ASN A 860 -9.24 -3.96 -4.53
C ASN A 860 -9.14 -2.45 -4.82
N ARG A 861 -9.50 -1.62 -3.84
CA ARG A 861 -9.29 -0.16 -3.87
C ARG A 861 -8.27 0.23 -2.80
N SER A 862 -7.39 1.16 -3.14
CA SER A 862 -6.36 1.69 -2.24
C SER A 862 -6.98 2.33 -1.00
N GLU A 863 -6.52 1.94 0.20
CA GLU A 863 -6.89 2.44 1.54
C GLU A 863 -8.39 2.37 1.95
N GLU A 864 -9.33 2.28 1.00
CA GLU A 864 -10.77 2.30 1.29
C GLU A 864 -11.41 0.89 1.43
N GLY A 865 -10.67 -0.18 1.15
CA GLY A 865 -11.16 -1.57 1.23
C GLY A 865 -11.63 -2.13 -0.11
N ILE A 866 -12.39 -3.22 -0.07
CA ILE A 866 -12.81 -3.98 -1.26
C ILE A 866 -14.32 -3.81 -1.47
N PRO A 867 -14.76 -2.89 -2.35
CA PRO A 867 -16.15 -2.84 -2.78
C PRO A 867 -16.54 -4.13 -3.53
N VAL A 868 -17.78 -4.57 -3.31
CA VAL A 868 -18.43 -5.64 -4.07
C VAL A 868 -19.74 -5.09 -4.62
N TRP A 869 -19.91 -5.10 -5.94
CA TRP A 869 -21.11 -4.64 -6.64
C TRP A 869 -21.97 -5.80 -7.11
N GLU A 870 -23.28 -5.57 -7.20
CA GLU A 870 -24.24 -6.46 -7.87
C GLU A 870 -24.43 -6.00 -9.32
N MET A 871 -24.07 -6.85 -10.28
CA MET A 871 -24.05 -6.52 -11.71
C MET A 871 -25.45 -6.22 -12.26
N ALA A 872 -26.48 -6.93 -11.79
CA ALA A 872 -27.85 -6.76 -12.24
C ALA A 872 -28.49 -5.40 -11.85
N THR A 873 -28.00 -4.76 -10.78
CA THR A 873 -28.54 -3.48 -10.29
C THR A 873 -27.52 -2.32 -10.34
N GLY A 874 -26.24 -2.62 -10.59
CA GLY A 874 -25.13 -1.67 -10.53
C GLY A 874 -24.86 -1.11 -9.13
N ARG A 875 -25.43 -1.70 -8.07
CA ARG A 875 -25.32 -1.19 -6.69
C ARG A 875 -24.13 -1.82 -5.98
N GLU A 876 -23.46 -1.03 -5.15
CA GLU A 876 -22.56 -1.56 -4.13
C GLU A 876 -23.39 -2.39 -3.14
N ARG A 877 -23.09 -3.69 -3.05
CA ARG A 877 -23.74 -4.64 -2.13
C ARG A 877 -23.12 -4.53 -0.74
N CYS A 878 -21.79 -4.47 -0.69
CA CYS A 878 -21.02 -4.29 0.55
C CYS A 878 -19.61 -3.78 0.23
N LEU A 879 -18.91 -3.37 1.28
CA LEU A 879 -17.55 -2.84 1.22
C LEU A 879 -16.72 -3.46 2.35
N LEU A 880 -15.86 -4.40 2.00
CA LEU A 880 -15.08 -5.21 2.94
C LEU A 880 -13.88 -4.39 3.41
N ARG A 881 -13.88 -4.00 4.69
CA ARG A 881 -12.83 -3.19 5.31
C ARG A 881 -12.16 -3.98 6.43
N GLY A 882 -10.83 -3.92 6.48
CA GLY A 882 -10.07 -4.48 7.60
C GLY A 882 -8.57 -4.60 7.36
N HIS A 883 -8.11 -4.73 6.11
CA HIS A 883 -6.67 -4.76 5.80
C HIS A 883 -5.97 -3.50 6.33
N ASP A 884 -4.81 -3.71 6.95
CA ASP A 884 -4.01 -2.68 7.62
C ASP A 884 -3.03 -1.98 6.63
N GLY A 885 -3.41 -1.93 5.35
CA GLY A 885 -2.67 -1.38 4.21
C GLY A 885 -3.33 -1.77 2.87
N PRO A 886 -2.75 -1.38 1.72
CA PRO A 886 -3.31 -1.67 0.40
C PRO A 886 -3.62 -3.15 0.14
N THR A 887 -4.80 -3.45 -0.40
CA THR A 887 -5.15 -4.78 -0.92
C THR A 887 -4.58 -4.93 -2.34
N SER A 888 -4.01 -6.10 -2.64
CA SER A 888 -3.25 -6.39 -3.87
C SER A 888 -3.95 -7.36 -4.83
N ALA A 889 -4.69 -8.33 -4.29
CA ALA A 889 -5.45 -9.30 -5.08
C ALA A 889 -6.74 -9.71 -4.36
N VAL A 890 -7.74 -10.11 -5.14
CA VAL A 890 -9.05 -10.61 -4.67
C VAL A 890 -9.47 -11.82 -5.52
N ALA A 891 -10.09 -12.81 -4.89
CA ALA A 891 -10.60 -14.00 -5.58
C ALA A 891 -11.88 -14.50 -4.91
N PHE A 892 -12.87 -14.93 -5.70
CA PHE A 892 -14.08 -15.60 -5.20
C PHE A 892 -13.85 -17.11 -5.06
N SER A 893 -14.52 -17.74 -4.09
CA SER A 893 -14.70 -19.19 -4.05
C SER A 893 -15.62 -19.66 -5.17
N ALA A 894 -15.52 -20.94 -5.54
CA ALA A 894 -16.35 -21.57 -6.57
C ALA A 894 -17.88 -21.52 -6.28
N ASP A 895 -18.30 -21.31 -5.04
CA ASP A 895 -19.71 -21.13 -4.66
C ASP A 895 -20.18 -19.65 -4.66
N GLY A 896 -19.27 -18.70 -4.92
CA GLY A 896 -19.55 -17.25 -4.94
C GLY A 896 -19.87 -16.60 -3.59
N ARG A 897 -19.88 -17.35 -2.47
CA ARG A 897 -20.26 -16.83 -1.14
C ARG A 897 -19.07 -16.31 -0.34
N THR A 898 -17.88 -16.78 -0.67
CA THR A 898 -16.64 -16.40 0.00
C THR A 898 -15.78 -15.57 -0.94
N LEU A 899 -15.23 -14.47 -0.46
CA LEU A 899 -14.15 -13.75 -1.12
C LEU A 899 -12.90 -13.91 -0.28
N ALA A 900 -11.76 -14.22 -0.89
CA ALA A 900 -10.46 -14.08 -0.25
C ALA A 900 -9.77 -12.81 -0.79
N SER A 901 -8.98 -12.15 0.04
CA SER A 901 -8.18 -10.99 -0.35
C SER A 901 -6.77 -11.04 0.23
N ALA A 902 -5.80 -10.55 -0.55
CA ALA A 902 -4.39 -10.46 -0.20
C ALA A 902 -4.00 -9.00 0.10
N GLY A 903 -3.16 -8.79 1.11
CA GLY A 903 -2.77 -7.45 1.56
C GLY A 903 -1.27 -7.18 1.57
N TRP A 904 -0.94 -5.89 1.45
CA TRP A 904 0.37 -5.33 1.81
C TRP A 904 0.60 -5.32 3.33
N ASP A 905 -0.41 -5.65 4.14
CA ASP A 905 -0.29 -5.95 5.58
C ASP A 905 0.24 -7.37 5.87
N HIS A 906 0.72 -8.08 4.83
CA HIS A 906 1.24 -9.46 4.87
C HIS A 906 0.19 -10.52 5.27
N THR A 907 -1.10 -10.15 5.30
CA THR A 907 -2.19 -11.07 5.63
C THR A 907 -3.01 -11.45 4.41
N ILE A 908 -3.70 -12.60 4.52
CA ILE A 908 -4.83 -12.95 3.66
C ILE A 908 -6.08 -12.96 4.54
N ARG A 909 -7.19 -12.42 4.01
CA ARG A 909 -8.47 -12.36 4.73
C ARG A 909 -9.54 -13.08 3.92
N VAL A 910 -10.27 -13.94 4.60
CA VAL A 910 -11.39 -14.71 4.03
C VAL A 910 -12.68 -14.09 4.54
N TRP A 911 -13.56 -13.69 3.63
CA TRP A 911 -14.76 -12.89 3.90
C TRP A 911 -16.03 -13.62 3.49
N ASN A 912 -17.08 -13.50 4.29
CA ASN A 912 -18.42 -13.88 3.86
C ASN A 912 -19.06 -12.70 3.11
N VAL A 913 -19.39 -12.89 1.84
CA VAL A 913 -19.86 -11.82 0.93
C VAL A 913 -21.32 -11.44 1.21
N GLU A 914 -22.11 -12.32 1.83
CA GLU A 914 -23.51 -12.07 2.17
C GLU A 914 -23.68 -11.20 3.42
N THR A 915 -22.78 -11.34 4.41
CA THR A 915 -22.80 -10.61 5.69
C THR A 915 -21.71 -9.53 5.81
N ALA A 916 -20.78 -9.47 4.86
CA ALA A 916 -19.61 -8.58 4.86
C ALA A 916 -18.65 -8.77 6.07
N THR A 917 -18.58 -9.99 6.63
CA THR A 917 -17.77 -10.31 7.82
C THR A 917 -16.46 -11.04 7.49
N GLU A 918 -15.39 -10.74 8.24
CA GLU A 918 -14.12 -11.47 8.20
C GLU A 918 -14.31 -12.85 8.88
N LEU A 919 -14.24 -13.94 8.11
CA LEU A 919 -14.39 -15.33 8.59
C LEU A 919 -13.10 -15.87 9.22
N LYS A 920 -11.95 -15.56 8.61
CA LYS A 920 -10.62 -15.98 9.05
C LYS A 920 -9.57 -15.00 8.53
N ARG A 921 -8.59 -14.67 9.38
CA ARG A 921 -7.34 -14.03 8.98
C ARG A 921 -6.25 -15.09 8.94
N LEU A 922 -5.59 -15.23 7.80
CA LEU A 922 -4.47 -16.11 7.58
C LEU A 922 -3.19 -15.25 7.62
N LYS A 923 -2.22 -15.68 8.43
CA LYS A 923 -0.93 -15.01 8.63
C LYS A 923 0.18 -16.03 8.41
N GLY A 924 1.27 -15.65 7.75
CA GLY A 924 2.37 -16.59 7.50
C GLY A 924 3.37 -16.19 6.42
N HIS A 925 2.97 -15.33 5.50
CA HIS A 925 3.90 -14.63 4.63
C HIS A 925 4.74 -13.62 5.43
N ARG A 926 6.01 -13.47 5.08
CA ARG A 926 6.91 -12.47 5.67
C ARG A 926 6.86 -11.14 4.95
N GLY A 927 6.34 -11.12 3.72
CA GLY A 927 6.24 -9.95 2.86
C GLY A 927 4.83 -9.71 2.37
N GLN A 928 4.67 -8.65 1.56
CA GLN A 928 3.43 -8.36 0.85
C GLN A 928 2.97 -9.58 0.05
N VAL A 929 1.70 -9.96 0.21
CA VAL A 929 1.08 -11.02 -0.61
C VAL A 929 0.64 -10.36 -1.91
N ASN A 930 1.03 -10.91 -3.06
CA ASN A 930 0.81 -10.30 -4.38
C ASN A 930 -0.29 -11.01 -5.17
N ALA A 931 -0.34 -12.34 -5.05
CA ALA A 931 -1.20 -13.21 -5.84
C ALA A 931 -1.98 -14.17 -4.92
N LEU A 932 -3.19 -14.52 -5.37
CA LEU A 932 -4.18 -15.24 -4.60
C LEU A 932 -5.14 -15.96 -5.55
N VAL A 933 -5.38 -17.26 -5.35
CA VAL A 933 -6.28 -18.05 -6.20
C VAL A 933 -6.88 -19.22 -5.41
N PHE A 934 -8.19 -19.46 -5.54
CA PHE A 934 -8.84 -20.68 -5.04
C PHE A 934 -8.63 -21.83 -6.02
N THR A 935 -8.54 -23.07 -5.53
CA THR A 935 -8.73 -24.24 -6.41
C THR A 935 -10.20 -24.33 -6.87
N PRO A 936 -10.49 -24.80 -8.10
CA PRO A 936 -11.86 -24.89 -8.63
C PRO A 936 -12.85 -25.70 -7.77
N ASP A 937 -12.35 -26.65 -6.99
CA ASP A 937 -13.14 -27.44 -6.03
C ASP A 937 -13.53 -26.69 -4.74
N GLY A 938 -13.02 -25.47 -4.56
CA GLY A 938 -13.21 -24.61 -3.39
C GLY A 938 -12.53 -25.10 -2.10
N ARG A 939 -11.67 -26.12 -2.16
CA ARG A 939 -11.05 -26.72 -0.95
C ARG A 939 -9.81 -26.00 -0.48
N ARG A 940 -8.90 -25.65 -1.41
CA ARG A 940 -7.62 -25.01 -1.11
C ARG A 940 -7.66 -23.54 -1.56
N LEU A 941 -6.99 -22.70 -0.77
CA LEU A 941 -6.62 -21.35 -1.17
C LEU A 941 -5.09 -21.32 -1.35
N ILE A 942 -4.62 -20.73 -2.44
CA ILE A 942 -3.21 -20.63 -2.77
C ILE A 942 -2.83 -19.15 -2.75
N SER A 943 -1.77 -18.79 -2.04
CA SER A 943 -1.28 -17.41 -1.94
C SER A 943 0.22 -17.34 -2.17
N ALA A 944 0.70 -16.23 -2.75
CA ALA A 944 2.12 -16.03 -2.98
C ALA A 944 2.50 -14.55 -2.99
N GLY A 945 3.77 -14.23 -2.73
CA GLY A 945 4.19 -12.84 -2.55
C GLY A 945 5.68 -12.55 -2.58
N ASN A 946 6.02 -11.39 -2.01
CA ASN A 946 7.37 -10.82 -2.05
C ASN A 946 8.43 -11.60 -1.23
N ASP A 947 8.01 -12.49 -0.33
CA ASP A 947 8.92 -13.41 0.39
C ASP A 947 9.42 -14.59 -0.45
N SER A 948 9.06 -14.66 -1.74
CA SER A 948 9.41 -15.74 -2.66
C SER A 948 8.89 -17.13 -2.23
N THR A 949 7.74 -17.17 -1.55
CA THR A 949 7.04 -18.42 -1.22
C THR A 949 5.64 -18.47 -1.81
N VAL A 950 5.16 -19.70 -2.07
CA VAL A 950 3.74 -20.02 -2.28
C VAL A 950 3.27 -20.80 -1.06
N LEU A 951 2.15 -20.40 -0.47
CA LEU A 951 1.50 -21.09 0.65
C LEU A 951 0.15 -21.67 0.20
N PHE A 952 -0.12 -22.88 0.65
CA PHE A 952 -1.38 -23.59 0.45
C PHE A 952 -2.13 -23.62 1.78
N TRP A 953 -3.39 -23.20 1.78
CA TRP A 953 -4.25 -23.16 2.97
C TRP A 953 -5.45 -24.08 2.78
N ASP A 954 -5.80 -24.84 3.81
CA ASP A 954 -7.11 -25.51 3.84
C ASP A 954 -8.17 -24.51 4.26
N VAL A 955 -9.24 -24.41 3.47
CA VAL A 955 -10.35 -23.46 3.68
C VAL A 955 -11.71 -24.14 3.57
N LEU A 956 -11.75 -25.48 3.59
CA LEU A 956 -12.97 -26.29 3.41
C LEU A 956 -14.10 -25.89 4.38
N ASP A 957 -13.77 -25.68 5.66
CA ASP A 957 -14.72 -25.29 6.73
C ASP A 957 -15.27 -23.85 6.58
N LEU A 958 -14.62 -23.06 5.73
CA LEU A 958 -15.03 -21.69 5.40
C LEU A 958 -15.90 -21.67 4.13
N THR A 959 -15.53 -22.46 3.12
CA THR A 959 -16.23 -22.52 1.81
C THR A 959 -17.43 -23.46 1.79
N ARG A 960 -17.54 -24.44 2.71
CA ARG A 960 -18.69 -25.38 2.78
C ARG A 960 -19.56 -25.22 4.02
N ARG A 961 -20.00 -23.99 4.33
CA ARG A 961 -21.06 -23.78 5.34
C ARG A 961 -22.46 -24.03 4.73
N PRO A 962 -23.27 -24.96 5.26
CA PRO A 962 -24.68 -25.07 4.90
C PRO A 962 -25.44 -23.78 5.21
N ARG A 963 -26.44 -23.44 4.40
CA ARG A 963 -27.36 -22.34 4.74
C ARG A 963 -28.10 -22.69 6.04
N PRO A 964 -28.19 -21.79 7.03
CA PRO A 964 -29.32 -21.84 7.96
C PRO A 964 -30.59 -21.64 7.12
N ALA A 965 -31.45 -22.65 7.08
CA ALA A 965 -32.62 -22.63 6.20
C ALA A 965 -33.58 -21.49 6.62
N LEU A 966 -33.89 -20.59 5.69
CA LEU A 966 -34.84 -19.51 5.92
C LEU A 966 -36.24 -20.12 6.12
N ARG A 967 -36.72 -20.12 7.38
CA ARG A 967 -38.05 -20.61 7.73
C ARG A 967 -39.11 -19.55 7.42
N LEU A 968 -39.67 -19.59 6.21
CA LEU A 968 -40.88 -18.83 5.87
C LEU A 968 -42.08 -19.38 6.65
N GLY A 969 -42.87 -18.50 7.25
CA GLY A 969 -44.19 -18.87 7.81
C GLY A 969 -45.24 -19.07 6.70
N PRO A 970 -46.33 -19.84 6.92
CA PRO A 970 -47.35 -20.06 5.88
C PRO A 970 -47.93 -18.77 5.30
N SER A 971 -48.30 -17.81 6.16
CA SER A 971 -48.84 -16.51 5.75
C SER A 971 -47.83 -15.63 5.00
N GLU A 972 -46.55 -15.75 5.31
CA GLU A 972 -45.48 -15.08 4.57
C GLU A 972 -45.29 -15.73 3.19
N TRP A 973 -45.32 -17.06 3.13
CA TRP A 973 -45.21 -17.82 1.89
C TRP A 973 -46.38 -17.50 0.94
N ASP A 974 -47.62 -17.48 1.42
CA ASP A 974 -48.80 -17.14 0.61
C ASP A 974 -48.77 -15.69 0.11
N ALA A 975 -48.21 -14.74 0.87
CA ALA A 975 -47.99 -13.36 0.40
C ALA A 975 -46.96 -13.30 -0.75
N LEU A 976 -45.83 -14.00 -0.62
CA LEU A 976 -44.82 -14.11 -1.68
C LEU A 976 -45.36 -14.85 -2.91
N TRP A 977 -46.22 -15.85 -2.70
CA TRP A 977 -46.92 -16.57 -3.77
C TRP A 977 -47.91 -15.66 -4.51
N ALA A 978 -48.61 -14.77 -3.80
CA ALA A 978 -49.43 -13.73 -4.43
C ALA A 978 -48.57 -12.74 -5.25
N ASP A 979 -47.45 -12.25 -4.71
CA ASP A 979 -46.56 -11.32 -5.42
C ASP A 979 -45.90 -11.92 -6.67
N LEU A 980 -45.71 -13.25 -6.76
CA LEU A 980 -45.28 -13.90 -8.02
C LEU A 980 -46.27 -13.69 -9.18
N ALA A 981 -47.55 -13.39 -8.91
CA ALA A 981 -48.55 -13.03 -9.92
C ALA A 981 -48.51 -11.53 -10.31
N ALA A 982 -47.73 -10.69 -9.63
CA ALA A 982 -47.75 -9.25 -9.82
C ALA A 982 -47.21 -8.83 -11.21
N THR A 983 -47.84 -7.84 -11.82
CA THR A 983 -47.32 -7.16 -13.03
C THR A 983 -46.11 -6.27 -12.71
N ASP A 984 -45.97 -5.84 -11.46
CA ASP A 984 -44.77 -5.18 -10.91
C ASP A 984 -43.58 -6.15 -10.92
N ALA A 985 -42.60 -5.87 -11.78
CA ALA A 985 -41.39 -6.68 -11.93
C ALA A 985 -40.50 -6.66 -10.68
N GLY A 986 -40.49 -5.57 -9.91
CA GLY A 986 -39.70 -5.44 -8.68
C GLY A 986 -40.24 -6.31 -7.56
N LYS A 987 -41.57 -6.29 -7.34
CA LYS A 987 -42.25 -7.18 -6.39
C LYS A 987 -42.07 -8.64 -6.78
N ALA A 988 -42.34 -8.99 -8.04
CA ALA A 988 -42.19 -10.36 -8.51
C ALA A 988 -40.76 -10.88 -8.36
N HIS A 989 -39.74 -10.07 -8.65
CA HIS A 989 -38.34 -10.46 -8.48
C HIS A 989 -37.96 -10.63 -6.99
N ALA A 990 -38.43 -9.75 -6.10
CA ALA A 990 -38.20 -9.87 -4.66
C ALA A 990 -38.87 -11.12 -4.07
N ALA A 991 -40.10 -11.43 -4.49
CA ALA A 991 -40.80 -12.65 -4.10
C ALA A 991 -40.07 -13.91 -4.58
N LEU A 992 -39.67 -13.93 -5.85
CA LEU A 992 -38.91 -15.00 -6.48
C LEU A 992 -37.58 -15.26 -5.75
N ALA A 993 -36.86 -14.21 -5.37
CA ALA A 993 -35.62 -14.31 -4.59
C ALA A 993 -35.84 -14.89 -3.18
N ARG A 994 -36.88 -14.45 -2.45
CA ARG A 994 -37.20 -14.99 -1.11
C ARG A 994 -37.67 -16.45 -1.16
N LEU A 995 -38.49 -16.82 -2.14
CA LEU A 995 -38.95 -18.19 -2.33
C LEU A 995 -37.79 -19.14 -2.69
N THR A 996 -36.85 -18.68 -3.52
CA THR A 996 -35.59 -19.39 -3.84
C THR A 996 -34.68 -19.55 -2.61
N ALA A 997 -34.75 -18.64 -1.63
CA ALA A 997 -33.96 -18.72 -0.40
C ALA A 997 -34.47 -19.77 0.61
N ALA A 998 -35.70 -20.28 0.44
CA ALA A 998 -36.40 -21.17 1.38
C ALA A 998 -36.84 -22.52 0.75
N PRO A 999 -35.92 -23.29 0.12
CA PRO A 999 -36.29 -24.43 -0.73
C PRO A 999 -37.10 -25.53 -0.01
N ALA A 1000 -36.82 -25.77 1.27
CA ALA A 1000 -37.51 -26.79 2.07
C ALA A 1000 -39.02 -26.54 2.26
N VAL A 1001 -39.48 -25.29 2.17
CA VAL A 1001 -40.91 -24.94 2.20
C VAL A 1001 -41.43 -24.76 0.78
N THR A 1002 -40.65 -24.11 -0.08
CA THR A 1002 -41.06 -23.74 -1.45
C THR A 1002 -41.24 -24.95 -2.38
N VAL A 1003 -40.35 -25.94 -2.38
CA VAL A 1003 -40.46 -27.07 -3.34
C VAL A 1003 -41.72 -27.91 -3.10
N PRO A 1004 -42.08 -28.32 -1.86
CA PRO A 1004 -43.35 -28.98 -1.59
C PRO A 1004 -44.57 -28.09 -1.94
N ALA A 1005 -44.57 -26.82 -1.51
CA ALA A 1005 -45.69 -25.92 -1.71
C ALA A 1005 -45.96 -25.60 -3.21
N VAL A 1006 -44.92 -25.55 -4.04
CA VAL A 1006 -45.04 -25.44 -5.51
C VAL A 1006 -45.54 -26.75 -6.12
N ARG A 1007 -45.08 -27.92 -5.66
CA ARG A 1007 -45.56 -29.24 -6.13
C ARG A 1007 -47.05 -29.46 -5.90
N GLU A 1008 -47.61 -28.86 -4.84
CA GLU A 1008 -49.03 -28.90 -4.53
C GLU A 1008 -49.84 -27.87 -5.34
N ARG A 1009 -49.37 -26.62 -5.42
CA ARG A 1009 -50.10 -25.50 -6.02
C ARG A 1009 -49.94 -25.37 -7.54
N VAL A 1010 -48.92 -25.98 -8.16
CA VAL A 1010 -48.72 -25.98 -9.62
C VAL A 1010 -48.88 -27.40 -10.16
N ARG A 1011 -49.78 -27.57 -11.12
CA ARG A 1011 -50.04 -28.85 -11.81
C ARG A 1011 -49.55 -28.79 -13.26
N PRO A 1012 -49.20 -29.94 -13.88
CA PRO A 1012 -48.89 -29.99 -15.30
C PRO A 1012 -50.09 -29.51 -16.14
N ALA A 1013 -49.83 -28.89 -17.29
CA ALA A 1013 -50.92 -28.46 -18.18
C ALA A 1013 -51.70 -29.68 -18.70
N PRO A 1014 -53.04 -29.70 -18.60
CA PRO A 1014 -53.85 -30.82 -19.06
C PRO A 1014 -53.81 -30.94 -20.59
N GLU A 1015 -53.78 -32.16 -21.11
CA GLU A 1015 -53.98 -32.40 -22.53
C GLU A 1015 -55.47 -32.25 -22.90
N PRO A 1016 -55.81 -31.54 -23.97
CA PRO A 1016 -57.18 -31.41 -24.43
C PRO A 1016 -57.61 -32.72 -25.11
N ASP A 1017 -58.78 -33.27 -24.74
CA ASP A 1017 -59.36 -34.41 -25.44
C ASP A 1017 -59.51 -34.07 -26.93
N VAL A 1018 -58.79 -34.80 -27.78
CA VAL A 1018 -58.74 -34.59 -29.23
C VAL A 1018 -60.12 -34.71 -29.89
N ARG A 1019 -61.02 -35.55 -29.34
CA ARG A 1019 -62.40 -35.70 -29.85
C ARG A 1019 -63.26 -34.49 -29.49
N LEU A 1020 -63.23 -34.07 -28.23
CA LEU A 1020 -63.90 -32.86 -27.77
C LEU A 1020 -63.36 -31.62 -28.51
N LEU A 1021 -62.04 -31.50 -28.64
CA LEU A 1021 -61.37 -30.41 -29.35
C LEU A 1021 -61.83 -30.32 -30.81
N ALA A 1022 -61.84 -31.44 -31.54
CA ALA A 1022 -62.32 -31.50 -32.91
C ALA A 1022 -63.82 -31.17 -33.02
N GLN A 1023 -64.62 -31.54 -32.03
CA GLN A 1023 -66.04 -31.17 -31.96
C GLN A 1023 -66.21 -29.66 -31.75
N LEU A 1024 -65.60 -29.07 -30.73
CA LEU A 1024 -65.69 -27.64 -30.45
C LEU A 1024 -65.16 -26.77 -31.61
N VAL A 1025 -64.11 -27.22 -32.31
CA VAL A 1025 -63.59 -26.55 -33.52
C VAL A 1025 -64.56 -26.60 -34.70
N ARG A 1026 -65.38 -27.66 -34.83
CA ARG A 1026 -66.49 -27.68 -35.81
C ARG A 1026 -67.63 -26.78 -35.36
N ASP A 1027 -67.99 -26.83 -34.09
CA ASP A 1027 -69.13 -26.07 -33.53
C ASP A 1027 -68.92 -24.55 -33.57
N LEU A 1028 -67.67 -24.06 -33.59
CA LEU A 1028 -67.36 -22.66 -33.92
C LEU A 1028 -67.89 -22.21 -35.29
N ASN A 1029 -68.01 -23.10 -36.27
CA ASN A 1029 -68.55 -22.85 -37.60
C ASN A 1029 -70.03 -23.28 -37.77
N SER A 1030 -70.69 -23.74 -36.69
CA SER A 1030 -72.13 -24.06 -36.74
C SER A 1030 -72.95 -22.82 -37.07
N GLU A 1031 -74.08 -22.96 -37.79
CA GLU A 1031 -75.02 -21.85 -38.00
C GLU A 1031 -75.84 -21.52 -36.74
N GLU A 1032 -75.91 -22.43 -35.77
CA GLU A 1032 -76.60 -22.21 -34.50
C GLU A 1032 -75.76 -21.35 -33.53
N PHE A 1033 -76.31 -20.20 -33.11
CA PHE A 1033 -75.63 -19.28 -32.19
C PHE A 1033 -75.27 -19.92 -30.84
N ALA A 1034 -76.17 -20.74 -30.27
CA ALA A 1034 -75.94 -21.41 -28.99
C ALA A 1034 -74.75 -22.40 -29.05
N ALA A 1035 -74.60 -23.12 -30.17
CA ALA A 1035 -73.46 -23.99 -30.42
C ALA A 1035 -72.15 -23.18 -30.51
N ARG A 1036 -72.13 -22.09 -31.30
CA ARG A 1036 -70.94 -21.20 -31.42
C ARG A 1036 -70.53 -20.58 -30.09
N GLU A 1037 -71.49 -20.12 -29.28
CA GLU A 1037 -71.22 -19.58 -27.94
C GLU A 1037 -70.63 -20.62 -27.01
N LYS A 1038 -71.28 -21.79 -26.88
CA LYS A 1038 -70.79 -22.89 -26.05
C LYS A 1038 -69.39 -23.34 -26.46
N ALA A 1039 -69.14 -23.44 -27.77
CA ALA A 1039 -67.82 -23.76 -28.32
C ALA A 1039 -66.76 -22.69 -27.99
N SER A 1040 -67.12 -21.41 -28.12
CA SER A 1040 -66.23 -20.29 -27.79
C SER A 1040 -65.88 -20.28 -26.29
N GLN A 1041 -66.86 -20.56 -25.43
CA GLN A 1041 -66.67 -20.56 -23.98
C GLN A 1041 -65.81 -21.73 -23.50
N GLU A 1042 -66.06 -22.96 -23.98
CA GLU A 1042 -65.24 -24.12 -23.59
C GLU A 1042 -63.84 -24.12 -24.21
N LEU A 1043 -63.64 -23.63 -25.44
CA LEU A 1043 -62.29 -23.42 -26.00
C LEU A 1043 -61.52 -22.33 -25.21
N GLY A 1044 -62.19 -21.27 -24.78
CA GLY A 1044 -61.61 -20.28 -23.86
C GLY A 1044 -61.21 -20.87 -22.51
N ARG A 1045 -61.93 -21.90 -22.05
CA ARG A 1045 -61.69 -22.63 -20.80
C ARG A 1045 -60.49 -23.57 -20.86
N LEU A 1046 -60.27 -24.21 -22.02
CA LEU A 1046 -59.14 -25.13 -22.25
C LEU A 1046 -57.78 -24.42 -22.40
N GLY A 1047 -57.77 -23.11 -22.69
CA GLY A 1047 -56.58 -22.26 -22.59
C GLY A 1047 -55.52 -22.46 -23.69
N GLU A 1048 -54.24 -22.22 -23.37
CA GLU A 1048 -53.12 -22.29 -24.35
C GLU A 1048 -53.01 -23.66 -25.05
N SER A 1049 -53.54 -24.72 -24.46
CA SER A 1049 -53.51 -26.07 -25.03
C SER A 1049 -54.26 -26.17 -26.38
N VAL A 1050 -55.23 -25.29 -26.62
CA VAL A 1050 -56.01 -25.24 -27.88
C VAL A 1050 -55.53 -24.17 -28.86
N GLU A 1051 -54.51 -23.37 -28.52
CA GLU A 1051 -54.05 -22.23 -29.33
C GLU A 1051 -53.68 -22.65 -30.77
N ALA A 1052 -53.00 -23.80 -30.92
CA ALA A 1052 -52.64 -24.36 -32.21
C ALA A 1052 -53.87 -24.80 -33.03
N ALA A 1053 -54.89 -25.37 -32.37
CA ALA A 1053 -56.13 -25.80 -33.00
C ALA A 1053 -56.97 -24.60 -33.45
N VAL A 1054 -57.09 -23.56 -32.63
CA VAL A 1054 -57.79 -22.30 -32.97
C VAL A 1054 -57.07 -21.56 -34.13
N LYS A 1055 -55.74 -21.51 -34.13
CA LYS A 1055 -54.95 -20.99 -35.27
C LYS A 1055 -55.15 -21.79 -36.56
N SER A 1056 -55.38 -23.10 -36.46
CA SER A 1056 -55.70 -23.94 -37.62
C SER A 1056 -57.12 -23.69 -38.12
N ALA A 1057 -58.10 -23.70 -37.21
CA ALA A 1057 -59.51 -23.47 -37.48
C ALA A 1057 -59.76 -22.16 -38.25
N ARG A 1058 -59.07 -21.08 -37.83
CA ARG A 1058 -59.12 -19.76 -38.48
C ARG A 1058 -58.85 -19.79 -40.00
N LYS A 1059 -58.05 -20.74 -40.51
CA LYS A 1059 -57.66 -20.80 -41.93
C LYS A 1059 -58.76 -21.24 -42.90
N GLY A 1060 -59.89 -21.73 -42.40
CA GLY A 1060 -61.04 -22.15 -43.22
C GLY A 1060 -62.39 -21.82 -42.56
N ALA A 1061 -62.42 -20.80 -41.71
CA ALA A 1061 -63.59 -20.41 -40.93
C ALA A 1061 -64.49 -19.39 -41.66
N SER A 1062 -65.77 -19.35 -41.30
CA SER A 1062 -66.67 -18.26 -41.70
C SER A 1062 -66.21 -16.91 -41.10
N PRO A 1063 -66.62 -15.74 -41.62
CA PRO A 1063 -66.17 -14.44 -41.10
C PRO A 1063 -66.39 -14.24 -39.60
N GLU A 1064 -67.53 -14.69 -39.08
CA GLU A 1064 -67.87 -14.66 -37.65
C GLU A 1064 -67.02 -15.67 -36.83
N ALA A 1065 -66.81 -16.87 -37.36
CA ALA A 1065 -65.96 -17.87 -36.70
C ALA A 1065 -64.47 -17.46 -36.70
N ALA A 1066 -63.99 -16.82 -37.77
CA ALA A 1066 -62.65 -16.24 -37.85
C ALA A 1066 -62.46 -15.11 -36.83
N ARG A 1067 -63.45 -14.21 -36.70
CA ARG A 1067 -63.49 -13.18 -35.65
C ARG A 1067 -63.43 -13.80 -34.25
N ARG A 1068 -64.22 -14.83 -33.98
CA ARG A 1068 -64.21 -15.55 -32.69
C ARG A 1068 -62.86 -16.20 -32.40
N CYS A 1069 -62.21 -16.79 -33.40
CA CYS A 1069 -60.85 -17.29 -33.29
C CYS A 1069 -59.85 -16.18 -32.91
N ASP A 1070 -59.95 -14.98 -33.50
CA ASP A 1070 -59.06 -13.85 -33.17
C ASP A 1070 -59.34 -13.25 -31.78
N GLU A 1071 -60.61 -13.15 -31.37
CA GLU A 1071 -60.97 -12.75 -30.01
C GLU A 1071 -60.49 -13.77 -28.96
N LEU A 1072 -60.55 -15.08 -29.26
CA LEU A 1072 -59.99 -16.14 -28.43
C LEU A 1072 -58.45 -16.07 -28.38
N LEU A 1073 -57.77 -15.95 -29.51
CA LEU A 1073 -56.30 -15.84 -29.56
C LEU A 1073 -55.80 -14.59 -28.81
N THR A 1074 -56.54 -13.49 -28.86
CA THR A 1074 -56.25 -12.27 -28.07
C THR A 1074 -56.40 -12.55 -26.56
N LYS A 1075 -57.46 -13.25 -26.14
CA LYS A 1075 -57.68 -13.67 -24.73
C LYS A 1075 -56.67 -14.73 -24.25
N LEU A 1076 -56.10 -15.53 -25.16
CA LEU A 1076 -55.04 -16.48 -24.86
C LEU A 1076 -53.67 -15.81 -24.71
N ALA A 1077 -53.36 -14.81 -25.55
CA ALA A 1077 -52.10 -14.07 -25.52
C ALA A 1077 -51.88 -13.26 -24.22
N VAL A 1078 -52.95 -12.84 -23.54
CA VAL A 1078 -52.86 -12.19 -22.22
C VAL A 1078 -52.63 -13.24 -21.14
N LEU A 1079 -51.45 -13.20 -20.50
CA LEU A 1079 -51.17 -14.02 -19.33
C LEU A 1079 -52.01 -13.55 -18.14
N SER A 1080 -52.88 -14.41 -17.61
CA SER A 1080 -53.50 -14.17 -16.31
C SER A 1080 -52.46 -14.25 -15.18
N GLY A 1081 -52.76 -13.68 -14.02
CA GLY A 1081 -51.87 -13.70 -12.86
C GLY A 1081 -51.40 -15.12 -12.48
N ASP A 1082 -52.29 -16.12 -12.58
CA ASP A 1082 -51.95 -17.52 -12.28
C ASP A 1082 -51.02 -18.13 -13.34
N ARG A 1083 -51.13 -17.75 -14.63
CA ARG A 1083 -50.18 -18.18 -15.67
C ARG A 1083 -48.79 -17.56 -15.45
N LEU A 1084 -48.74 -16.26 -15.13
CA LEU A 1084 -47.51 -15.57 -14.72
C LEU A 1084 -46.87 -16.23 -13.50
N ARG A 1085 -47.68 -16.59 -12.50
CA ARG A 1085 -47.23 -17.30 -11.28
C ARG A 1085 -46.67 -18.68 -11.61
N GLY A 1086 -47.32 -19.45 -12.49
CA GLY A 1086 -46.84 -20.77 -12.92
C GLY A 1086 -45.49 -20.72 -13.64
N VAL A 1087 -45.32 -19.80 -14.59
CA VAL A 1087 -44.04 -19.62 -15.32
C VAL A 1087 -42.93 -19.17 -14.36
N ARG A 1088 -43.20 -18.22 -13.45
CA ARG A 1088 -42.22 -17.79 -12.45
C ARG A 1088 -41.92 -18.87 -11.40
N ALA A 1089 -42.86 -19.78 -11.11
CA ALA A 1089 -42.62 -20.92 -10.23
C ALA A 1089 -41.66 -21.94 -10.86
N VAL A 1090 -41.67 -22.11 -12.19
CA VAL A 1090 -40.62 -22.86 -12.90
C VAL A 1090 -39.26 -22.20 -12.73
N GLU A 1091 -39.17 -20.87 -12.84
CA GLU A 1091 -37.92 -20.12 -12.60
C GLU A 1091 -37.43 -20.25 -11.13
N VAL A 1092 -38.34 -20.26 -10.15
CA VAL A 1092 -38.00 -20.54 -8.74
C VAL A 1092 -37.42 -21.95 -8.58
N LEU A 1093 -38.05 -22.97 -9.15
CA LEU A 1093 -37.55 -24.36 -9.09
C LEU A 1093 -36.19 -24.50 -9.78
N GLU A 1094 -36.00 -23.85 -10.93
CA GLU A 1094 -34.74 -23.85 -11.67
C GLU A 1094 -33.60 -23.23 -10.85
N ARG A 1095 -33.85 -22.09 -10.18
CA ARG A 1095 -32.87 -21.44 -9.30
C ARG A 1095 -32.63 -22.18 -7.99
N ILE A 1096 -33.54 -23.06 -7.56
CA ILE A 1096 -33.36 -23.93 -6.39
C ILE A 1096 -32.46 -25.12 -6.73
N GLY A 1097 -32.70 -25.80 -7.86
CA GLY A 1097 -31.79 -26.80 -8.42
C GLY A 1097 -31.52 -28.06 -7.57
N THR A 1098 -32.30 -28.33 -6.51
CA THR A 1098 -32.18 -29.57 -5.73
C THR A 1098 -32.83 -30.76 -6.46
N PRO A 1099 -32.48 -32.02 -6.14
CA PRO A 1099 -33.07 -33.19 -6.80
C PRO A 1099 -34.60 -33.19 -6.78
N GLU A 1100 -35.21 -32.76 -5.67
CA GLU A 1100 -36.66 -32.67 -5.51
C GLU A 1100 -37.25 -31.59 -6.43
N ALA A 1101 -36.57 -30.45 -6.60
CA ALA A 1101 -36.99 -29.40 -7.52
C ALA A 1101 -36.92 -29.88 -8.98
N VAL A 1102 -35.89 -30.68 -9.33
CA VAL A 1102 -35.80 -31.34 -10.64
C VAL A 1102 -36.98 -32.32 -10.84
N THR A 1103 -37.32 -33.14 -9.83
CA THR A 1103 -38.49 -34.05 -9.92
C THR A 1103 -39.81 -33.29 -10.14
N VAL A 1104 -39.97 -32.10 -9.57
CA VAL A 1104 -41.14 -31.24 -9.83
C VAL A 1104 -41.12 -30.69 -11.27
N LEU A 1105 -39.97 -30.20 -11.75
CA LEU A 1105 -39.80 -29.74 -13.14
C LEU A 1105 -40.07 -30.85 -14.16
N GLU A 1106 -39.58 -32.07 -13.92
CA GLU A 1106 -39.88 -33.25 -14.73
C GLU A 1106 -41.38 -33.57 -14.75
N SER A 1107 -42.08 -33.39 -13.63
CA SER A 1107 -43.51 -33.60 -13.59
C SER A 1107 -44.29 -32.56 -14.38
N LEU A 1108 -43.89 -31.29 -14.33
CA LEU A 1108 -44.48 -30.21 -15.15
C LEU A 1108 -44.16 -30.40 -16.64
N ALA A 1109 -42.95 -30.87 -16.97
CA ALA A 1109 -42.51 -31.21 -18.32
C ALA A 1109 -43.32 -32.33 -19.00
N ARG A 1110 -44.08 -33.14 -18.23
CA ARG A 1110 -45.01 -34.16 -18.73
C ARG A 1110 -46.41 -33.62 -19.09
N GLY A 1111 -46.68 -32.32 -18.89
CA GLY A 1111 -47.93 -31.70 -19.34
C GLY A 1111 -48.05 -31.57 -20.86
N ALA A 1112 -49.17 -31.01 -21.33
CA ALA A 1112 -49.47 -30.81 -22.74
C ALA A 1112 -48.33 -30.08 -23.48
N PRO A 1113 -47.76 -30.63 -24.59
CA PRO A 1113 -46.55 -30.12 -25.22
C PRO A 1113 -46.62 -28.66 -25.71
N GLN A 1114 -47.81 -28.16 -26.07
CA GLN A 1114 -48.00 -26.81 -26.59
C GLN A 1114 -48.03 -25.75 -25.48
N ALA A 1115 -48.46 -26.11 -24.27
CA ALA A 1115 -48.64 -25.16 -23.16
C ALA A 1115 -47.28 -24.57 -22.74
N ARG A 1116 -47.25 -23.27 -22.45
CA ARG A 1116 -46.00 -22.56 -22.13
C ARG A 1116 -45.30 -23.14 -20.90
N LEU A 1117 -46.06 -23.44 -19.84
CA LEU A 1117 -45.55 -24.05 -18.60
C LEU A 1117 -44.75 -25.34 -18.86
N THR A 1118 -45.25 -26.21 -19.75
CA THR A 1118 -44.58 -27.46 -20.13
C THR A 1118 -43.25 -27.20 -20.84
N ARG A 1119 -43.24 -26.24 -21.78
CA ARG A 1119 -42.06 -25.87 -22.57
C ARG A 1119 -40.97 -25.22 -21.70
N ASP A 1120 -41.37 -24.28 -20.85
CA ASP A 1120 -40.48 -23.59 -19.92
C ASP A 1120 -39.88 -24.58 -18.90
N ALA A 1121 -40.68 -25.53 -18.37
CA ALA A 1121 -40.21 -26.58 -17.46
C ALA A 1121 -39.25 -27.59 -18.12
N ARG A 1122 -39.48 -27.98 -19.38
CA ARG A 1122 -38.52 -28.79 -20.16
C ARG A 1122 -37.21 -28.04 -20.34
N ALA A 1123 -37.26 -26.78 -20.76
CA ALA A 1123 -36.07 -25.96 -20.98
C ALA A 1123 -35.25 -25.74 -19.69
N ALA A 1124 -35.92 -25.56 -18.54
CA ALA A 1124 -35.28 -25.47 -17.23
C ALA A 1124 -34.56 -26.78 -16.84
N ARG A 1125 -35.25 -27.92 -16.92
CA ARG A 1125 -34.66 -29.25 -16.70
C ARG A 1125 -33.44 -29.47 -17.61
N ASP A 1126 -33.55 -29.12 -18.88
CA ASP A 1126 -32.51 -29.36 -19.89
C ASP A 1126 -31.32 -28.39 -19.77
N ARG A 1127 -31.46 -27.29 -19.03
CA ARG A 1127 -30.32 -26.45 -18.60
C ARG A 1127 -29.66 -27.03 -17.35
N LEU A 1128 -30.45 -27.41 -16.34
CA LEU A 1128 -29.95 -28.04 -15.12
C LEU A 1128 -29.16 -29.33 -15.40
N ALA A 1129 -29.67 -30.20 -16.28
CA ALA A 1129 -29.00 -31.45 -16.66
C ALA A 1129 -27.61 -31.21 -17.29
N ARG A 1130 -27.44 -30.17 -18.11
CA ARG A 1130 -26.12 -29.78 -18.65
C ARG A 1130 -25.20 -29.30 -17.52
N SER A 1131 -25.68 -28.41 -16.64
CA SER A 1131 -24.92 -27.92 -15.47
C SER A 1131 -24.58 -28.97 -14.41
N ALA A 1132 -25.02 -30.22 -14.60
CA ALA A 1132 -24.70 -31.39 -13.77
C ALA A 1132 -23.83 -32.43 -14.50
N GLY A 1133 -23.68 -32.34 -15.83
CA GLY A 1133 -22.71 -33.13 -16.60
C GLY A 1133 -21.29 -32.55 -16.55
N ASP A 1134 -21.18 -31.25 -16.30
CA ASP A 1134 -19.91 -30.52 -16.11
C ASP A 1134 -19.50 -30.41 -14.61
N ARG A 1135 -19.67 -31.49 -13.81
CA ARG A 1135 -19.40 -31.51 -12.35
C ARG A 1135 -18.65 -32.76 -11.88
#